data_AF-A0A075R833-F1
#
_entry.id   AF-A0A075R833-F1
#
_cell.length_a   1.000
_cell.length_b   1.000
_cell.length_c   1.000
_cell.angle_alpha   90.00
_cell.angle_beta   90.00
_cell.angle_gamma   90.00
#
_symmetry.space_group_name_H-M   'P 1'
#
loop_
_entity.id
_entity.type
_entity.pdbx_description
1 polymer ?
#
loop_
_entity_poly.entity_id
_entity_poly.type
_entity_poly.pdbx_seq_one_letter_code
_entity_poly.pdbx_strand_id
1 'polypeptide(L)'
;MNIKTKLLDFFGLQQKQQSNHQDDKRSSNAESPHTYIFDQFKVATDRITTIREVQKLVKTDLRFKMTNFRIAADATRGGCRVIVQGSEAHRSHLRSLGKQQPKRLVPGANVTQQVIDDFMSRTKLSVKSEEHLRVLLRDGDLFLNPIIDLSTGLILDVKRAPALTMKRNSDEYGDFPDLERAFSQIDPLTQINSLMNVGPPSTSRTDFALYQMNHIRWLSEETEHYGTSHYASARKTYKILEKMEMAAAIRREFRSVQKNSHHFPEGTQMKDVLEYARENKLIDENGNPKQNAHLLSDFFGTAEVKAIQGDANLSEMADIEHFDDLLWLNLGVPKAILTSGQNINRDILKVQYPQYMQSLDVMTDTLEYGDIGPFSGYRALIDLQLLLAGINPDSVIYDVVWTEKSTETIAERLERVQVALGKGGGTKLITTLKAIQEISSDFDIEDPVEMIDQIEKEKAKDSLLAPNVKQEPGNESIEDEPVTDVALEDRSKLKKAEVEAEEIVLRFFNAVNKRFINYEPDNEGITDSAILDYAEDEILNALEETWEAEQGKLQLSLVKAMTIAGVMGAEKAASLLATEIKPRIVRSDIREDLLQQSTQRIKDMKETTLKSIRKELATGFDNNLGWRKIAKRLEPIILDEARANLIARNELSWAYDRMQIRTYKGAGVKKVQCDEVIDMRTCDKCRSRHGNVYDIDAYPGLAHPLCRVSWLPVD
;
A
#
# COMPACT_ATOMS: atom_id res chain seq x y z
N MET A 1 11.80 45.53 -3.63
CA MET A 1 12.09 44.07 -3.65
C MET A 1 11.95 43.58 -2.22
N ASN A 2 11.20 42.50 -2.00
CA ASN A 2 10.74 42.08 -0.67
C ASN A 2 11.95 41.65 0.20
N ILE A 3 11.98 41.97 1.51
CA ILE A 3 13.05 41.55 2.45
C ILE A 3 13.28 40.03 2.38
N LYS A 4 12.20 39.28 2.15
CA LYS A 4 12.20 37.83 1.94
C LYS A 4 13.06 37.38 0.75
N THR A 5 13.11 38.16 -0.34
CA THR A 5 13.87 37.82 -1.55
C THR A 5 15.39 37.95 -1.36
N LYS A 6 15.86 38.99 -0.64
CA LYS A 6 17.30 39.16 -0.33
C LYS A 6 17.81 38.08 0.64
N LEU A 7 17.00 37.74 1.65
CA LEU A 7 17.31 36.68 2.63
C LEU A 7 17.49 35.31 1.96
N LEU A 8 16.67 35.00 0.95
CA LEU A 8 16.75 33.77 0.18
C LEU A 8 17.97 33.73 -0.75
N ASP A 9 18.35 34.86 -1.34
CA ASP A 9 19.58 34.99 -2.14
C ASP A 9 20.85 34.82 -1.30
N PHE A 10 20.88 35.35 -0.07
CA PHE A 10 22.02 35.21 0.85
C PHE A 10 22.32 33.75 1.22
N PHE A 11 21.28 32.91 1.37
CA PHE A 11 21.44 31.47 1.61
C PHE A 11 21.64 30.63 0.33
N GLY A 12 21.80 31.26 -0.84
CA GLY A 12 21.92 30.57 -2.12
C GLY A 12 20.64 29.81 -2.52
N LEU A 13 19.52 30.09 -1.87
CA LEU A 13 18.21 29.50 -2.11
C LEU A 13 17.41 30.45 -2.98
N GLN A 14 17.86 30.69 -4.21
CA GLN A 14 17.00 31.32 -5.19
C GLN A 14 15.71 30.49 -5.29
N GLN A 15 14.57 31.11 -5.00
CA GLN A 15 13.33 30.61 -5.55
C GLN A 15 13.58 30.58 -7.06
N LYS A 16 13.73 29.37 -7.64
CA LYS A 16 13.46 29.19 -9.06
C LYS A 16 12.15 29.93 -9.26
N GLN A 17 12.18 31.03 -10.01
CA GLN A 17 10.98 31.56 -10.60
C GLN A 17 10.28 30.33 -11.14
N GLN A 18 9.08 30.04 -10.64
CA GLN A 18 8.24 29.04 -11.26
C GLN A 18 8.28 29.42 -12.73
N SER A 19 8.96 28.62 -13.54
CA SER A 19 8.76 28.69 -14.96
C SER A 19 7.26 28.62 -15.08
N ASN A 20 6.65 29.71 -15.55
CA ASN A 20 5.33 29.61 -16.13
C ASN A 20 5.48 28.49 -17.14
N HIS A 21 5.07 27.28 -16.75
CA HIS A 21 4.75 26.25 -17.70
C HIS A 21 3.66 26.93 -18.50
N GLN A 22 4.05 27.50 -19.65
CA GLN A 22 3.11 27.60 -20.74
C GLN A 22 2.66 26.16 -20.90
N ASP A 23 1.43 25.87 -20.47
CA ASP A 23 0.76 24.64 -20.80
C ASP A 23 0.89 24.52 -22.31
N ASP A 24 1.79 23.65 -22.76
CA ASP A 24 1.76 23.16 -24.13
C ASP A 24 0.33 22.66 -24.28
N LYS A 25 -0.50 23.41 -25.03
CA LYS A 25 -1.91 23.09 -25.22
C LYS A 25 -1.95 21.69 -25.82
N ARG A 26 -2.16 20.68 -24.97
CA ARG A 26 -2.36 19.31 -25.39
C ARG A 26 -3.54 19.33 -26.35
N SER A 27 -3.39 18.65 -27.48
CA SER A 27 -4.50 18.48 -28.42
C SER A 27 -5.59 17.67 -27.75
N SER A 28 -6.82 18.18 -27.76
CA SER A 28 -7.96 17.47 -27.20
C SER A 28 -8.09 16.08 -27.82
N ASN A 29 -8.28 15.07 -26.96
CA ASN A 29 -8.47 13.67 -27.36
C ASN A 29 -9.96 13.34 -27.55
N ALA A 30 -10.87 14.28 -27.27
CA ALA A 30 -12.28 14.11 -27.53
C ALA A 30 -12.56 13.98 -29.03
N GLU A 31 -13.46 13.07 -29.42
CA GLU A 31 -13.89 12.90 -30.82
C GLU A 31 -14.37 14.21 -31.44
N SER A 32 -15.02 15.06 -30.63
CA SER A 32 -15.34 16.44 -30.98
C SER A 32 -15.17 17.34 -29.75
N PRO A 33 -14.16 18.24 -29.75
CA PRO A 33 -13.92 19.17 -28.64
C PRO A 33 -15.12 20.11 -28.38
N HIS A 34 -15.92 20.40 -29.41
CA HIS A 34 -17.11 21.24 -29.30
C HIS A 34 -18.29 20.54 -28.62
N THR A 35 -18.38 19.21 -28.71
CA THR A 35 -19.47 18.43 -28.12
C THR A 35 -19.09 17.82 -26.78
N TYR A 36 -17.80 17.78 -26.45
CA TYR A 36 -17.27 17.18 -25.23
C TYR A 36 -18.05 17.57 -23.96
N ILE A 37 -18.40 18.84 -23.82
CA ILE A 37 -19.19 19.34 -22.67
C ILE A 37 -20.58 18.69 -22.60
N PHE A 38 -21.24 18.54 -23.75
CA PHE A 38 -22.53 17.87 -23.85
C PHE A 38 -22.40 16.37 -23.61
N ASP A 39 -21.32 15.75 -24.10
CA ASP A 39 -21.06 14.33 -23.91
C ASP A 39 -20.80 14.03 -22.42
N GLN A 40 -20.00 14.85 -21.72
CA GLN A 40 -19.82 14.76 -20.27
C GLN A 40 -21.14 14.90 -19.50
N PHE A 41 -21.96 15.89 -19.87
CA PHE A 41 -23.27 16.08 -19.23
C PHE A 41 -24.19 14.88 -19.43
N LYS A 42 -24.21 14.33 -20.65
CA LYS A 42 -24.97 13.13 -20.97
C LYS A 42 -24.49 11.93 -20.17
N VAL A 43 -23.18 11.69 -20.09
CA VAL A 43 -22.60 10.61 -19.27
C VAL A 43 -23.01 10.75 -17.81
N ALA A 44 -22.94 11.95 -17.24
CA ALA A 44 -23.33 12.19 -15.84
C ALA A 44 -24.83 11.95 -15.59
N THR A 45 -25.69 12.36 -16.51
CA THR A 45 -27.15 12.19 -16.38
C THR A 45 -27.58 10.74 -16.61
N ASP A 46 -27.02 10.06 -17.62
CA ASP A 46 -27.23 8.64 -17.90
C ASP A 46 -26.74 7.76 -16.74
N ARG A 47 -25.62 8.14 -16.11
CA ARG A 47 -25.14 7.52 -14.88
C ARG A 47 -26.14 7.66 -13.74
N ILE A 48 -26.64 8.88 -13.46
CA ILE A 48 -27.61 9.12 -12.38
C ILE A 48 -28.88 8.30 -12.59
N THR A 49 -29.41 8.25 -13.81
CA THR A 49 -30.60 7.45 -14.12
C THR A 49 -30.33 5.96 -13.91
N THR A 50 -29.15 5.48 -14.34
CA THR A 50 -28.73 4.10 -14.17
C THR A 50 -28.62 3.69 -12.71
N ILE A 51 -27.92 4.48 -11.89
CA ILE A 51 -27.77 4.21 -10.46
C ILE A 51 -29.14 4.20 -9.77
N ARG A 52 -30.03 5.16 -10.08
CA ARG A 52 -31.38 5.20 -9.50
C ARG A 52 -32.21 3.96 -9.84
N GLU A 53 -32.18 3.51 -11.10
CA GLU A 53 -32.87 2.30 -11.52
C GLU A 53 -32.33 1.06 -10.80
N VAL A 54 -31.00 0.88 -10.76
CA VAL A 54 -30.38 -0.26 -10.08
C VAL A 54 -30.66 -0.25 -8.57
N GLN A 55 -30.57 0.91 -7.92
CA GLN A 55 -30.92 1.05 -6.50
C GLN A 55 -32.37 0.69 -6.22
N LYS A 56 -33.29 1.00 -7.13
CA LYS A 56 -34.69 0.57 -7.03
C LYS A 56 -34.79 -0.95 -7.17
N LEU A 57 -34.15 -1.54 -8.18
CA LEU A 57 -34.17 -2.99 -8.40
C LEU A 57 -33.63 -3.78 -7.20
N VAL A 58 -32.52 -3.36 -6.61
CA VAL A 58 -31.94 -4.00 -5.41
C VAL A 58 -32.89 -3.91 -4.19
N LYS A 59 -33.80 -2.93 -4.16
CA LYS A 59 -34.81 -2.81 -3.09
C LYS A 59 -36.07 -3.63 -3.37
N THR A 60 -36.50 -3.70 -4.63
CA THR A 60 -37.80 -4.30 -5.02
C THR A 60 -37.69 -5.76 -5.42
N ASP A 61 -36.64 -6.17 -6.13
CA ASP A 61 -36.46 -7.53 -6.63
C ASP A 61 -35.43 -8.31 -5.81
N LEU A 62 -35.81 -9.51 -5.39
CA LEU A 62 -35.00 -10.36 -4.53
C LEU A 62 -33.76 -10.92 -5.24
N ARG A 63 -33.80 -11.17 -6.55
CA ARG A 63 -32.67 -11.67 -7.34
C ARG A 63 -31.52 -10.67 -7.29
N PHE A 64 -31.80 -9.40 -7.60
CA PHE A 64 -30.79 -8.32 -7.51
C PHE A 64 -30.27 -8.15 -6.08
N LYS A 65 -31.18 -8.15 -5.09
CA LYS A 65 -30.81 -7.99 -3.68
C LYS A 65 -29.89 -9.11 -3.17
N MET A 66 -30.28 -10.36 -3.40
CA MET A 66 -29.55 -11.53 -2.94
C MET A 66 -28.24 -11.71 -3.67
N THR A 67 -28.22 -11.48 -4.97
CA THR A 67 -26.98 -11.54 -5.75
C THR A 67 -25.98 -10.51 -5.28
N ASN A 68 -26.37 -9.24 -5.13
CA ASN A 68 -25.47 -8.20 -4.63
C ASN A 68 -24.98 -8.48 -3.20
N PHE A 69 -25.87 -8.97 -2.34
CA PHE A 69 -25.49 -9.32 -0.97
C PHE A 69 -24.50 -10.48 -0.92
N ARG A 70 -24.78 -11.58 -1.63
CA ARG A 70 -23.98 -12.79 -1.58
C ARG A 70 -22.64 -12.66 -2.28
N ILE A 71 -22.58 -12.06 -3.47
CA ILE A 71 -21.30 -11.81 -4.15
C ILE A 71 -20.35 -11.04 -3.22
N ALA A 72 -20.83 -9.96 -2.61
CA ALA A 72 -20.00 -9.14 -1.75
C ALA A 72 -19.57 -9.89 -0.47
N ALA A 73 -20.49 -10.64 0.15
CA ALA A 73 -20.20 -11.44 1.32
C ALA A 73 -19.24 -12.60 1.02
N ASP A 74 -19.36 -13.24 -0.14
CA ASP A 74 -18.49 -14.32 -0.60
C ASP A 74 -17.09 -13.80 -0.94
N ALA A 75 -17.00 -12.63 -1.60
CA ALA A 75 -15.74 -11.98 -1.94
C ALA A 75 -14.96 -11.53 -0.70
N THR A 76 -15.65 -10.93 0.29
CA THR A 76 -15.02 -10.33 1.48
C THR A 76 -15.09 -11.22 2.72
N ARG A 77 -15.42 -12.51 2.56
CA ARG A 77 -15.54 -13.47 3.67
C ARG A 77 -14.24 -13.52 4.47
N GLY A 78 -14.35 -13.38 5.80
CA GLY A 78 -13.21 -13.39 6.71
C GLY A 78 -12.42 -12.08 6.77
N GLY A 79 -12.74 -11.11 5.91
CA GLY A 79 -12.09 -9.79 5.86
C GLY A 79 -10.66 -9.82 5.31
N CYS A 80 -10.04 -8.65 5.34
CA CYS A 80 -8.64 -8.44 4.98
C CYS A 80 -7.80 -8.07 6.20
N ARG A 81 -6.52 -8.46 6.15
CA ARG A 81 -5.45 -8.03 7.06
C ARG A 81 -4.27 -7.52 6.25
N VAL A 82 -3.49 -6.61 6.80
CA VAL A 82 -2.32 -6.06 6.11
C VAL A 82 -1.07 -6.57 6.80
N ILE A 83 -0.10 -7.06 6.02
CA ILE A 83 1.12 -7.67 6.54
C ILE A 83 2.32 -6.95 5.92
N VAL A 84 3.13 -6.31 6.76
CA VAL A 84 4.36 -5.64 6.36
C VAL A 84 5.49 -6.65 6.23
N GLN A 85 6.18 -6.67 5.10
CA GLN A 85 7.28 -7.59 4.86
C GLN A 85 8.44 -7.34 5.85
N GLY A 86 8.98 -8.43 6.39
CA GLY A 86 10.06 -8.36 7.38
C GLY A 86 9.63 -7.98 8.81
N SER A 87 8.32 -7.89 9.07
CA SER A 87 7.75 -7.82 10.43
C SER A 87 7.59 -9.19 11.09
N GLU A 88 7.29 -9.21 12.39
CA GLU A 88 6.93 -10.45 13.10
C GLU A 88 5.64 -11.08 12.56
N ALA A 89 4.65 -10.27 12.20
CA ALA A 89 3.42 -10.73 11.57
C ALA A 89 3.70 -11.47 10.25
N HIS A 90 4.62 -10.95 9.44
CA HIS A 90 5.07 -11.61 8.21
C HIS A 90 5.79 -12.94 8.49
N ARG A 91 6.62 -13.01 9.54
CA ARG A 91 7.28 -14.25 9.95
C ARG A 91 6.27 -15.31 10.43
N SER A 92 5.27 -14.91 11.21
CA SER A 92 4.17 -15.78 11.66
C SER A 92 3.31 -16.26 10.48
N HIS A 93 3.05 -15.39 9.50
CA HIS A 93 2.33 -15.78 8.30
C HIS A 93 3.13 -16.77 7.42
N LEU A 94 4.42 -16.56 7.22
CA LEU A 94 5.26 -17.53 6.50
C LEU A 94 5.36 -18.86 7.25
N ARG A 95 5.34 -18.82 8.60
CA ARG A 95 5.28 -20.02 9.45
C ARG A 95 3.99 -20.80 9.21
N SER A 96 2.83 -20.13 9.16
CA SER A 96 1.55 -20.80 8.88
C SER A 96 1.51 -21.42 7.48
N LEU A 97 2.20 -20.81 6.51
CA LEU A 97 2.33 -21.34 5.14
C LEU A 97 3.43 -22.40 4.98
N GLY A 98 4.17 -22.75 6.04
CA GLY A 98 5.29 -23.70 5.98
C GLY A 98 6.48 -23.23 5.10
N LYS A 99 6.63 -21.92 4.88
CA LYS A 99 7.70 -21.33 4.05
C LYS A 99 8.93 -20.96 4.91
N GLN A 100 10.10 -20.85 4.27
CA GLN A 100 11.34 -20.45 4.95
C GLN A 100 11.21 -19.04 5.54
N GLN A 101 11.58 -18.91 6.82
CA GLN A 101 11.48 -17.65 7.55
C GLN A 101 12.75 -16.80 7.36
N PRO A 102 12.61 -15.47 7.17
CA PRO A 102 13.78 -14.58 7.20
C PRO A 102 14.42 -14.61 8.59
N LYS A 103 15.76 -14.74 8.64
CA LYS A 103 16.52 -14.82 9.89
C LYS A 103 16.63 -13.49 10.65
N ARG A 104 16.37 -12.37 9.98
CA ARG A 104 16.44 -11.01 10.55
C ARG A 104 15.21 -10.21 10.16
N LEU A 105 14.70 -9.41 11.09
CA LEU A 105 13.62 -8.46 10.86
C LEU A 105 14.17 -7.21 10.18
N VAL A 106 13.33 -6.55 9.38
CA VAL A 106 13.68 -5.28 8.75
C VAL A 106 13.50 -4.15 9.78
N PRO A 107 14.49 -3.27 9.98
CA PRO A 107 14.36 -2.14 10.90
C PRO A 107 13.15 -1.28 10.57
N GLY A 108 12.31 -0.98 11.57
CA GLY A 108 11.09 -0.18 11.40
C GLY A 108 9.86 -0.95 10.93
N ALA A 109 9.98 -2.18 10.41
CA ALA A 109 8.83 -2.94 9.89
C ALA A 109 7.76 -3.24 10.96
N ASN A 110 8.17 -3.52 12.20
CA ASN A 110 7.22 -3.73 13.31
C ASN A 110 6.49 -2.44 13.70
N VAL A 111 7.15 -1.28 13.63
CA VAL A 111 6.51 0.02 13.90
C VAL A 111 5.48 0.31 12.81
N THR A 112 5.84 0.08 11.54
CA THR A 112 4.90 0.23 10.43
C THR A 112 3.72 -0.72 10.56
N GLN A 113 3.94 -1.97 10.96
CA GLN A 113 2.87 -2.95 11.20
C GLN A 113 1.91 -2.44 12.28
N GLN A 114 2.42 -1.92 13.41
CA GLN A 114 1.60 -1.36 14.48
C GLN A 114 0.75 -0.18 14.00
N VAL A 115 1.33 0.76 13.24
CA VAL A 115 0.60 1.91 12.69
C VAL A 115 -0.55 1.45 11.78
N ILE A 116 -0.31 0.42 10.97
CA ILE A 116 -1.32 -0.14 10.06
C ILE A 116 -2.40 -0.90 10.84
N ASP A 117 -2.03 -1.69 11.84
CA ASP A 117 -2.98 -2.44 12.68
C ASP A 117 -3.88 -1.49 13.49
N ASP A 118 -3.31 -0.42 14.04
CA ASP A 118 -4.04 0.65 14.71
C ASP A 118 -4.99 1.37 13.75
N PHE A 119 -4.57 1.59 12.51
CA PHE A 119 -5.43 2.16 11.47
C PHE A 119 -6.59 1.24 11.09
N MET A 120 -6.31 -0.05 10.85
CA MET A 120 -7.31 -1.04 10.46
C MET A 120 -8.34 -1.27 11.57
N SER A 121 -7.89 -1.34 12.83
CA SER A 121 -8.76 -1.50 14.00
C SER A 121 -9.63 -0.26 14.25
N ARG A 122 -9.06 0.94 14.13
CA ARG A 122 -9.77 2.22 14.33
C ARG A 122 -10.82 2.49 13.26
N THR A 123 -10.44 2.38 11.99
CA THR A 123 -11.34 2.68 10.86
C THR A 123 -12.35 1.57 10.58
N LYS A 124 -12.08 0.36 11.10
CA LYS A 124 -12.85 -0.87 10.84
C LYS A 124 -12.99 -1.16 9.35
N LEU A 125 -11.94 -0.85 8.57
CA LEU A 125 -11.97 -0.94 7.11
C LEU A 125 -12.31 -2.36 6.63
N SER A 126 -11.75 -3.37 7.28
CA SER A 126 -11.99 -4.80 6.99
C SER A 126 -13.46 -5.20 7.20
N VAL A 127 -14.14 -4.67 8.22
CA VAL A 127 -15.58 -4.95 8.44
C VAL A 127 -16.45 -4.23 7.42
N LYS A 128 -16.03 -3.03 6.99
CA LYS A 128 -16.78 -2.23 6.01
C LYS A 128 -16.60 -2.70 4.58
N SER A 129 -15.63 -3.58 4.29
CA SER A 129 -15.33 -4.02 2.93
C SER A 129 -16.54 -4.67 2.25
N GLU A 130 -17.36 -5.42 3.00
CA GLU A 130 -18.59 -6.02 2.47
C GLU A 130 -19.58 -4.93 2.02
N GLU A 131 -19.78 -3.87 2.81
CA GLU A 131 -20.64 -2.76 2.41
C GLU A 131 -20.05 -1.97 1.24
N HIS A 132 -18.74 -1.72 1.25
CA HIS A 132 -18.03 -1.03 0.19
C HIS A 132 -18.17 -1.78 -1.14
N LEU A 133 -17.98 -3.11 -1.15
CA LEU A 133 -18.12 -3.91 -2.36
C LEU A 133 -19.56 -3.93 -2.88
N ARG A 134 -20.56 -4.08 -1.99
CA ARG A 134 -21.99 -4.02 -2.37
C ARG A 134 -22.35 -2.73 -3.06
N VAL A 135 -21.74 -1.62 -2.64
CA VAL A 135 -22.02 -0.30 -3.22
C VAL A 135 -21.25 -0.12 -4.52
N LEU A 136 -19.98 -0.54 -4.56
CA LEU A 136 -19.17 -0.51 -5.77
C LEU A 136 -19.85 -1.27 -6.92
N LEU A 137 -20.32 -2.50 -6.68
CA LEU A 137 -21.02 -3.29 -7.70
C LEU A 137 -22.37 -2.68 -8.09
N ARG A 138 -23.13 -2.15 -7.10
CA ARG A 138 -24.45 -1.57 -7.33
C ARG A 138 -24.40 -0.25 -8.08
N ASP A 139 -23.58 0.69 -7.62
CA ASP A 139 -23.57 2.06 -8.11
C ASP A 139 -22.50 2.28 -9.20
N GLY A 140 -21.51 1.38 -9.32
CA GLY A 140 -20.38 1.52 -10.25
C GLY A 140 -19.25 2.39 -9.71
N ASP A 141 -19.56 3.31 -8.79
CA ASP A 141 -18.58 4.16 -8.13
C ASP A 141 -18.64 4.02 -6.61
N LEU A 142 -17.46 4.01 -6.00
CA LEU A 142 -17.30 4.08 -4.56
C LEU A 142 -16.47 5.31 -4.20
N PHE A 143 -17.07 6.22 -3.46
CA PHE A 143 -16.42 7.42 -2.93
C PHE A 143 -16.22 7.27 -1.42
N LEU A 144 -14.97 7.20 -0.98
CA LEU A 144 -14.57 7.06 0.41
C LEU A 144 -13.84 8.32 0.88
N ASN A 145 -14.41 9.00 1.86
CA ASN A 145 -13.83 10.18 2.49
C ASN A 145 -13.09 9.75 3.78
N PRO A 146 -11.74 9.82 3.82
CA PRO A 146 -10.97 9.68 5.04
C PRO A 146 -11.10 10.93 5.92
N ILE A 147 -11.65 10.76 7.12
CA ILE A 147 -11.75 11.82 8.13
C ILE A 147 -10.42 11.89 8.88
N ILE A 148 -9.69 12.97 8.67
CA ILE A 148 -8.35 13.18 9.24
C ILE A 148 -8.42 14.15 10.41
N ASP A 149 -7.76 13.82 11.52
CA ASP A 149 -7.45 14.77 12.56
C ASP A 149 -6.09 15.41 12.29
N LEU A 150 -6.10 16.70 11.95
CA LEU A 150 -4.91 17.47 11.60
C LEU A 150 -3.96 17.66 12.80
N SER A 151 -4.46 17.56 14.04
CA SER A 151 -3.64 17.75 15.23
C SER A 151 -2.79 16.52 15.55
N THR A 152 -3.34 15.33 15.32
CA THR A 152 -2.68 14.05 15.60
C THR A 152 -2.08 13.39 14.36
N GLY A 153 -2.45 13.81 13.16
CA GLY A 153 -2.02 13.17 11.91
C GLY A 153 -2.61 11.76 11.74
N LEU A 154 -3.80 11.50 12.27
CA LEU A 154 -4.44 10.20 12.21
C LEU A 154 -5.74 10.25 11.42
N ILE A 155 -5.96 9.23 10.58
CA ILE A 155 -7.27 8.99 9.96
C ILE A 155 -8.16 8.36 11.03
N LEU A 156 -9.17 9.10 11.48
CA LEU A 156 -10.11 8.67 12.52
C LEU A 156 -11.12 7.65 11.99
N ASP A 157 -11.67 7.90 10.81
CA ASP A 157 -12.68 7.04 10.20
C ASP A 157 -12.70 7.21 8.68
N VAL A 158 -13.22 6.22 7.97
CA VAL A 158 -13.49 6.28 6.53
C VAL A 158 -15.00 6.23 6.33
N LYS A 159 -15.56 7.30 5.75
CA LYS A 159 -16.99 7.45 5.50
C LYS A 159 -17.29 7.47 4.02
N ARG A 160 -18.34 6.74 3.62
CA ARG A 160 -18.80 6.72 2.23
C ARG A 160 -19.58 7.99 1.87
N ALA A 161 -19.20 8.64 0.77
CA ALA A 161 -19.99 9.68 0.14
C ALA A 161 -20.98 9.08 -0.89
N PRO A 162 -22.20 9.65 -1.05
CA PRO A 162 -23.19 9.11 -1.98
C PRO A 162 -22.83 9.38 -3.45
N ALA A 163 -22.68 8.31 -4.24
CA ALA A 163 -22.31 8.37 -5.66
C ALA A 163 -23.22 9.25 -6.52
N LEU A 164 -24.52 9.32 -6.20
CA LEU A 164 -25.52 10.12 -6.93
C LEU A 164 -25.27 11.64 -6.89
N THR A 165 -24.64 12.14 -5.83
CA THR A 165 -24.42 13.58 -5.63
C THR A 165 -22.97 13.99 -5.83
N MET A 166 -22.07 13.03 -5.98
CA MET A 166 -20.64 13.31 -6.15
C MET A 166 -20.33 13.50 -7.63
N LYS A 167 -19.68 14.63 -7.93
CA LYS A 167 -19.09 14.96 -9.21
C LYS A 167 -17.57 14.88 -9.09
N ARG A 168 -16.93 14.17 -10.03
CA ARG A 168 -15.49 14.21 -10.25
C ARG A 168 -15.16 15.35 -11.20
N ASN A 169 -14.26 16.23 -10.81
CA ASN A 169 -13.88 17.42 -11.59
C ASN A 169 -12.58 17.18 -12.36
N SER A 170 -12.48 16.05 -13.06
CA SER A 170 -11.36 15.77 -13.96
C SER A 170 -11.58 16.41 -15.34
N ASP A 171 -10.50 16.61 -16.07
CA ASP A 171 -10.51 17.01 -17.47
C ASP A 171 -10.63 15.79 -18.42
N GLU A 172 -10.46 16.03 -19.72
CA GLU A 172 -10.53 14.99 -20.77
C GLU A 172 -9.41 13.95 -20.72
N TYR A 173 -8.33 14.24 -20.01
CA TYR A 173 -7.19 13.36 -19.84
C TYR A 173 -7.27 12.59 -18.51
N GLY A 174 -8.30 12.87 -17.69
CA GLY A 174 -8.44 12.30 -16.36
C GLY A 174 -7.61 13.03 -15.29
N ASP A 175 -6.92 14.11 -15.67
CA ASP A 175 -6.14 14.96 -14.78
C ASP A 175 -7.08 15.91 -14.02
N PHE A 176 -6.66 16.34 -12.82
CA PHE A 176 -7.43 17.28 -12.01
C PHE A 176 -6.87 18.69 -12.19
N PRO A 177 -7.57 19.62 -12.87
CA PRO A 177 -7.08 20.97 -13.08
C PRO A 177 -6.96 21.77 -11.77
N ASP A 178 -7.78 21.44 -10.77
CA ASP A 178 -7.72 22.00 -9.42
C ASP A 178 -7.69 20.86 -8.39
N LEU A 179 -6.55 20.69 -7.71
CA LEU A 179 -6.34 19.63 -6.72
C LEU A 179 -7.10 19.87 -5.41
N GLU A 180 -7.39 21.13 -5.06
CA GLU A 180 -8.17 21.48 -3.87
C GLU A 180 -9.67 21.26 -4.09
N ARG A 181 -10.11 21.36 -5.36
CA ARG A 181 -11.51 21.16 -5.77
C ARG A 181 -11.65 19.97 -6.73
N ALA A 182 -10.92 18.89 -6.45
CA ALA A 182 -10.90 17.69 -7.28
C ALA A 182 -12.28 16.99 -7.36
N PHE A 183 -13.06 17.04 -6.28
CA PHE A 183 -14.42 16.51 -6.24
C PHE A 183 -15.40 17.53 -5.68
N SER A 184 -16.62 17.53 -6.18
CA SER A 184 -17.69 18.42 -5.70
C SER A 184 -18.95 17.64 -5.39
N GLN A 185 -19.58 17.94 -4.25
CA GLN A 185 -20.92 17.48 -3.98
C GLN A 185 -21.93 18.47 -4.55
N ILE A 186 -22.83 17.97 -5.39
CA ILE A 186 -23.92 18.73 -6.02
C ILE A 186 -25.27 18.30 -5.46
N ASP A 187 -26.20 19.24 -5.35
CA ASP A 187 -27.61 18.93 -5.13
C ASP A 187 -28.29 18.58 -6.47
N PRO A 188 -28.79 17.36 -6.68
CA PRO A 188 -29.42 16.96 -7.93
C PRO A 188 -30.70 17.75 -8.26
N LEU A 189 -31.34 18.39 -7.29
CA LEU A 189 -32.58 19.14 -7.50
C LEU A 189 -32.33 20.58 -7.93
N THR A 190 -31.33 21.24 -7.35
CA THR A 190 -31.08 22.67 -7.57
C THR A 190 -29.86 22.95 -8.44
N GLN A 191 -28.88 22.04 -8.49
CA GLN A 191 -27.57 22.24 -9.09
C GLN A 191 -27.27 21.25 -10.22
N ILE A 192 -28.30 20.67 -10.86
CA ILE A 192 -28.09 19.70 -11.94
C ILE A 192 -27.32 20.30 -13.14
N ASN A 193 -27.51 21.59 -13.40
CA ASN A 193 -26.79 22.30 -14.46
C ASN A 193 -25.28 22.41 -14.16
N SER A 194 -24.86 22.31 -12.89
CA SER A 194 -23.44 22.31 -12.51
C SER A 194 -22.68 21.08 -13.03
N LEU A 195 -23.38 20.04 -13.48
CA LEU A 195 -22.80 18.89 -14.20
C LEU A 195 -22.29 19.25 -15.60
N MET A 196 -22.77 20.34 -16.21
CA MET A 196 -22.31 20.80 -17.52
C MET A 196 -20.97 21.53 -17.46
N ASN A 197 -20.51 21.94 -16.28
CA ASN A 197 -19.25 22.67 -16.16
C ASN A 197 -18.07 21.70 -16.32
N VAL A 198 -17.11 22.03 -17.19
CA VAL A 198 -15.83 21.32 -17.25
C VAL A 198 -15.02 21.71 -16.00
N GLY A 199 -14.56 20.72 -15.25
CA GLY A 199 -13.86 20.95 -13.98
C GLY A 199 -14.79 21.41 -12.84
N PRO A 200 -14.25 22.15 -11.85
CA PRO A 200 -14.98 22.49 -10.63
C PRO A 200 -16.15 23.43 -10.93
N PRO A 201 -17.37 23.11 -10.44
CA PRO A 201 -18.54 23.92 -10.70
C PRO A 201 -18.46 25.29 -9.98
N SER A 202 -19.14 26.28 -10.54
CA SER A 202 -19.28 27.61 -9.93
C SER A 202 -20.06 27.57 -8.61
N THR A 203 -21.01 26.63 -8.51
CA THR A 203 -21.80 26.39 -7.30
C THR A 203 -21.81 24.89 -6.98
N SER A 204 -21.35 24.57 -5.78
CA SER A 204 -21.39 23.24 -5.17
C SER A 204 -21.83 23.37 -3.72
N ARG A 205 -22.29 22.26 -3.12
CA ARG A 205 -22.60 22.20 -1.69
C ARG A 205 -21.32 22.21 -0.85
N THR A 206 -20.36 21.39 -1.25
CA THR A 206 -19.03 21.26 -0.65
C THR A 206 -18.07 20.74 -1.69
N ASP A 207 -16.83 21.22 -1.65
CA ASP A 207 -15.73 20.72 -2.47
C ASP A 207 -14.76 19.91 -1.61
N PHE A 208 -14.11 18.93 -2.24
CA PHE A 208 -13.15 18.05 -1.61
C PHE A 208 -11.87 18.05 -2.42
N ALA A 209 -10.75 18.13 -1.71
CA ALA A 209 -9.42 17.98 -2.29
C ALA A 209 -9.16 16.53 -2.68
N LEU A 210 -8.15 16.30 -3.53
CA LEU A 210 -7.81 14.97 -4.05
C LEU A 210 -7.59 13.93 -2.93
N TYR A 211 -6.87 14.28 -1.87
CA TYR A 211 -6.59 13.39 -0.74
C TYR A 211 -7.81 13.12 0.16
N GLN A 212 -8.86 13.95 0.06
CA GLN A 212 -10.08 13.85 0.88
C GLN A 212 -11.12 12.90 0.28
N MET A 213 -10.87 12.37 -0.92
CA MET A 213 -11.82 11.49 -1.58
C MET A 213 -11.10 10.40 -2.37
N ASN A 214 -11.09 9.20 -1.80
CA ASN A 214 -10.66 8.00 -2.49
C ASN A 214 -11.81 7.52 -3.39
N HIS A 215 -11.58 7.54 -4.70
CA HIS A 215 -12.60 7.18 -5.70
C HIS A 215 -12.19 5.90 -6.41
N ILE A 216 -12.96 4.84 -6.20
CA ILE A 216 -12.79 3.53 -6.85
C ILE A 216 -13.91 3.37 -7.88
N ARG A 217 -13.54 3.15 -9.14
CA ARG A 217 -14.47 2.90 -10.25
C ARG A 217 -14.52 1.41 -10.59
N TRP A 218 -15.73 0.87 -10.76
CA TRP A 218 -15.98 -0.48 -11.26
C TRP A 218 -16.16 -0.46 -12.77
N LEU A 219 -15.57 -1.44 -13.48
CA LEU A 219 -15.66 -1.56 -14.95
C LEU A 219 -15.41 -0.22 -15.66
N SER A 220 -14.38 0.51 -15.23
CA SER A 220 -14.03 1.80 -15.80
C SER A 220 -13.19 1.64 -17.06
N GLU A 221 -13.47 2.49 -18.04
CA GLU A 221 -12.59 2.71 -19.19
C GLU A 221 -11.67 3.91 -18.95
N GLU A 222 -10.56 3.99 -19.68
CA GLU A 222 -9.53 5.03 -19.51
C GLU A 222 -10.09 6.45 -19.77
N THR A 223 -10.97 6.58 -20.76
CA THR A 223 -11.58 7.84 -21.18
C THR A 223 -12.80 8.23 -20.33
N GLU A 224 -13.35 7.31 -19.55
CA GLU A 224 -14.55 7.53 -18.77
C GLU A 224 -14.26 8.06 -17.36
N HIS A 225 -15.06 9.05 -16.95
CA HIS A 225 -14.87 9.74 -15.68
C HIS A 225 -15.32 8.90 -14.47
N TYR A 226 -16.27 8.00 -14.71
CA TYR A 226 -16.98 7.21 -13.71
C TYR A 226 -16.93 5.72 -14.05
N GLY A 227 -17.19 4.89 -13.04
CA GLY A 227 -17.42 3.47 -13.26
C GLY A 227 -18.84 3.17 -13.73
N THR A 228 -19.02 1.98 -14.27
CA THR A 228 -20.33 1.45 -14.67
C THR A 228 -20.83 0.44 -13.65
N SER A 229 -22.13 0.47 -13.34
CA SER A 229 -22.73 -0.51 -12.42
C SER A 229 -22.62 -1.92 -12.99
N HIS A 230 -22.27 -2.90 -12.15
CA HIS A 230 -22.25 -4.32 -12.53
C HIS A 230 -23.60 -4.78 -13.09
N TYR A 231 -24.68 -4.17 -12.63
CA TYR A 231 -26.06 -4.52 -13.01
C TYR A 231 -26.62 -3.67 -14.15
N ALA A 232 -25.82 -2.81 -14.78
CA ALA A 232 -26.29 -1.87 -15.79
C ALA A 232 -26.94 -2.57 -16.99
N SER A 233 -26.35 -3.66 -17.47
CA SER A 233 -26.84 -4.48 -18.60
C SER A 233 -28.09 -5.29 -18.23
N ALA A 234 -28.15 -5.80 -16.99
CA ALA A 234 -29.24 -6.64 -16.48
C ALA A 234 -30.60 -5.92 -16.46
N ARG A 235 -30.62 -4.58 -16.39
CA ARG A 235 -31.85 -3.78 -16.36
C ARG A 235 -32.75 -4.02 -17.58
N LYS A 236 -32.16 -4.13 -18.77
CA LYS A 236 -32.93 -4.31 -20.02
C LYS A 236 -33.60 -5.68 -20.02
N THR A 237 -32.86 -6.71 -19.65
CA THR A 237 -33.37 -8.08 -19.53
C THR A 237 -34.45 -8.17 -18.47
N TYR A 238 -34.26 -7.56 -17.30
CA TYR A 238 -35.26 -7.51 -16.24
C TYR A 238 -36.58 -6.89 -16.72
N LYS A 239 -36.54 -5.75 -17.41
CA LYS A 239 -37.75 -5.08 -17.94
C LYS A 239 -38.51 -5.96 -18.96
N ILE A 240 -37.81 -6.82 -19.70
CA ILE A 240 -38.43 -7.78 -20.62
C ILE A 240 -39.05 -8.93 -19.82
N LEU A 241 -38.30 -9.49 -18.86
CA LEU A 241 -38.73 -10.58 -18.00
C LEU A 241 -39.98 -10.23 -17.19
N GLU A 242 -39.98 -9.07 -16.53
CA GLU A 242 -41.12 -8.55 -15.76
C GLU A 242 -42.39 -8.43 -16.63
N LYS A 243 -42.25 -7.96 -17.88
CA LYS A 243 -43.37 -7.89 -18.83
C LYS A 243 -43.89 -9.26 -19.23
N MET A 244 -43.01 -10.24 -19.43
CA MET A 244 -43.42 -11.61 -19.79
C MET A 244 -44.06 -12.34 -18.61
N GLU A 245 -43.52 -12.19 -17.40
CA GLU A 245 -44.11 -12.71 -16.17
C GLU A 245 -45.52 -12.13 -15.95
N MET A 246 -45.68 -10.80 -16.11
CA MET A 246 -46.98 -10.14 -16.05
C MET A 246 -47.93 -10.61 -17.16
N ALA A 247 -47.44 -10.75 -18.40
CA ALA A 247 -48.24 -11.25 -19.51
C ALA A 247 -48.70 -12.70 -19.28
N ALA A 248 -47.86 -13.56 -18.72
CA ALA A 248 -48.23 -14.93 -18.36
C ALA A 248 -49.28 -14.96 -17.25
N ALA A 249 -49.14 -14.11 -16.23
CA ALA A 249 -50.13 -13.96 -15.16
C ALA A 249 -51.48 -13.48 -15.71
N ILE A 250 -51.48 -12.44 -16.55
CA ILE A 250 -52.66 -11.92 -17.25
C ILE A 250 -53.30 -13.02 -18.10
N ARG A 251 -52.53 -13.75 -18.92
CA ARG A 251 -53.07 -14.85 -19.74
C ARG A 251 -53.76 -15.91 -18.88
N ARG A 252 -53.19 -16.25 -17.72
CA ARG A 252 -53.80 -17.17 -16.75
C ARG A 252 -55.07 -16.60 -16.15
N GLU A 253 -55.06 -15.34 -15.71
CA GLU A 253 -56.23 -14.69 -15.12
C GLU A 253 -57.40 -14.59 -16.10
N PHE A 254 -57.17 -14.06 -17.31
CA PHE A 254 -58.20 -13.85 -18.33
C PHE A 254 -58.77 -15.14 -18.95
N ARG A 255 -58.11 -16.30 -18.77
CA ARG A 255 -58.55 -17.61 -19.27
C ARG A 255 -58.85 -18.62 -18.15
N SER A 256 -58.69 -18.24 -16.88
CA SER A 256 -59.04 -19.08 -15.72
C SER A 256 -60.55 -19.35 -15.62
N VAL A 257 -61.35 -18.48 -16.23
CA VAL A 257 -62.80 -18.55 -16.23
C VAL A 257 -63.28 -18.85 -17.65
N GLN A 258 -64.18 -19.84 -17.80
CA GLN A 258 -64.87 -20.10 -19.06
C GLN A 258 -65.73 -18.90 -19.45
N LYS A 259 -65.55 -18.41 -20.67
CA LYS A 259 -66.37 -17.33 -21.23
C LYS A 259 -67.46 -17.95 -22.09
N ASN A 260 -68.71 -17.73 -21.72
CA ASN A 260 -69.84 -18.32 -22.43
C ASN A 260 -70.52 -17.28 -23.32
N SER A 261 -70.87 -17.70 -24.53
CA SER A 261 -71.74 -16.92 -25.42
C SER A 261 -73.15 -17.49 -25.30
N HIS A 262 -74.07 -16.69 -24.78
CA HIS A 262 -75.46 -17.09 -24.62
C HIS A 262 -76.24 -16.66 -25.86
N HIS A 263 -76.51 -17.63 -26.75
CA HIS A 263 -77.25 -17.42 -27.99
C HIS A 263 -78.76 -17.48 -27.76
N PHE A 264 -79.48 -16.48 -28.24
CA PHE A 264 -80.94 -16.41 -28.17
C PHE A 264 -81.58 -16.51 -29.55
N PRO A 265 -82.79 -17.10 -29.66
CA PRO A 265 -83.55 -17.16 -30.91
C PRO A 265 -83.82 -15.78 -31.53
N GLU A 266 -83.94 -15.72 -32.86
CA GLU A 266 -84.32 -14.49 -33.56
C GLU A 266 -85.73 -14.02 -33.13
N GLY A 267 -85.84 -12.76 -32.69
CA GLY A 267 -87.09 -12.17 -32.18
C GLY A 267 -87.17 -12.01 -30.66
N THR A 268 -86.14 -12.43 -29.90
CA THR A 268 -86.09 -12.30 -28.44
C THR A 268 -86.02 -10.82 -28.01
N GLN A 269 -86.88 -10.40 -27.06
CA GLN A 269 -86.90 -9.02 -26.60
C GLN A 269 -85.81 -8.76 -25.54
N MET A 270 -85.33 -7.51 -25.47
CA MET A 270 -84.29 -7.10 -24.51
C MET A 270 -84.66 -7.38 -23.05
N LYS A 271 -85.97 -7.44 -22.72
CA LYS A 271 -86.48 -7.79 -21.39
C LYS A 271 -86.18 -9.24 -21.01
N ASP A 272 -86.38 -10.17 -21.93
CA ASP A 272 -86.21 -11.61 -21.70
C ASP A 272 -84.72 -11.96 -21.51
N VAL A 273 -83.85 -11.25 -22.24
CA VAL A 273 -82.38 -11.35 -22.08
C VAL A 273 -81.93 -10.89 -20.69
N LEU A 274 -82.53 -9.81 -20.17
CA LEU A 274 -82.23 -9.29 -18.84
C LEU A 274 -82.79 -10.19 -17.72
N GLU A 275 -83.96 -10.81 -17.91
CA GLU A 275 -84.50 -11.80 -16.97
C GLU A 275 -83.63 -13.06 -16.91
N TYR A 276 -83.23 -13.60 -18.06
CA TYR A 276 -82.30 -14.72 -18.13
C TYR A 276 -80.96 -14.43 -17.43
N ALA A 277 -80.42 -13.21 -17.60
CA ALA A 277 -79.19 -12.80 -16.91
C ALA A 277 -79.38 -12.68 -15.39
N ARG A 278 -80.58 -12.31 -14.90
CA ARG A 278 -80.91 -12.31 -13.47
C ARG A 278 -81.09 -13.73 -12.91
N GLU A 279 -81.75 -14.62 -13.64
CA GLU A 279 -81.95 -16.02 -13.24
C GLU A 279 -80.63 -16.76 -13.07
N ASN A 280 -79.66 -16.52 -13.96
CA ASN A 280 -78.32 -17.08 -13.87
C ASN A 280 -77.40 -16.34 -12.86
N LYS A 281 -77.95 -15.41 -12.07
CA LYS A 281 -77.24 -14.63 -11.03
C LYS A 281 -76.06 -13.79 -11.57
N LEU A 282 -76.13 -13.37 -12.83
CA LEU A 282 -75.09 -12.57 -13.49
C LEU A 282 -75.26 -11.07 -13.20
N ILE A 283 -76.47 -10.63 -12.82
CA ILE A 283 -76.78 -9.23 -12.47
C ILE A 283 -77.71 -9.14 -11.24
N ASP A 284 -77.58 -8.06 -10.48
CA ASP A 284 -78.45 -7.63 -9.37
C ASP A 284 -79.80 -7.09 -9.86
N GLU A 285 -80.75 -6.90 -8.93
CA GLU A 285 -82.06 -6.29 -9.18
C GLU A 285 -81.97 -4.88 -9.79
N ASN A 286 -80.84 -4.19 -9.56
CA ASN A 286 -80.52 -2.86 -10.09
C ASN A 286 -79.74 -2.89 -11.41
N GLY A 287 -79.48 -4.07 -11.99
CA GLY A 287 -78.72 -4.23 -13.24
C GLY A 287 -77.19 -4.18 -13.08
N ASN A 288 -76.67 -4.19 -11.86
CA ASN A 288 -75.23 -4.20 -11.59
C ASN A 288 -74.67 -5.63 -11.59
N PRO A 289 -73.44 -5.88 -12.05
CA PRO A 289 -72.82 -7.21 -11.99
C PRO A 289 -72.60 -7.68 -10.54
N LYS A 290 -72.99 -8.92 -10.22
CA LYS A 290 -72.74 -9.56 -8.90
C LYS A 290 -71.28 -10.04 -8.75
N GLN A 291 -70.85 -10.43 -7.54
CA GLN A 291 -69.53 -11.09 -7.32
C GLN A 291 -69.29 -12.35 -8.17
N ASN A 292 -70.36 -13.03 -8.60
CA ASN A 292 -70.30 -14.20 -9.49
C ASN A 292 -70.32 -13.81 -10.98
N ALA A 293 -70.58 -12.55 -11.29
CA ALA A 293 -70.37 -12.01 -12.62
C ALA A 293 -68.88 -11.71 -12.74
N HIS A 294 -68.14 -12.63 -13.35
CA HIS A 294 -66.75 -12.36 -13.70
C HIS A 294 -66.73 -11.08 -14.53
N LEU A 295 -66.06 -10.03 -14.03
CA LEU A 295 -66.29 -8.61 -14.32
C LEU A 295 -66.37 -8.19 -15.82
N LEU A 296 -66.08 -9.06 -16.80
CA LEU A 296 -65.84 -8.70 -18.21
C LEU A 296 -66.17 -9.77 -19.30
N SER A 297 -66.87 -10.90 -19.06
CA SER A 297 -66.74 -12.07 -19.98
C SER A 297 -67.95 -12.70 -20.70
N ASP A 298 -69.21 -12.50 -20.32
CA ASP A 298 -70.32 -13.20 -21.01
C ASP A 298 -71.04 -12.28 -22.00
N PHE A 299 -71.21 -12.78 -23.24
CA PHE A 299 -71.85 -12.03 -24.32
C PHE A 299 -73.28 -12.56 -24.54
N PHE A 300 -74.24 -11.64 -24.66
CA PHE A 300 -75.63 -11.93 -24.96
C PHE A 300 -75.99 -11.38 -26.33
N GLY A 301 -76.56 -12.21 -27.21
CA GLY A 301 -76.97 -11.75 -28.53
C GLY A 301 -77.70 -12.79 -29.37
N THR A 302 -78.29 -12.33 -30.47
CA THR A 302 -78.95 -13.16 -31.48
C THR A 302 -77.97 -13.68 -32.54
N ALA A 303 -76.75 -13.14 -32.60
CA ALA A 303 -75.71 -13.62 -33.52
C ALA A 303 -74.99 -14.84 -32.94
N GLU A 304 -74.66 -15.82 -33.79
CA GLU A 304 -73.87 -16.99 -33.42
C GLU A 304 -72.39 -16.58 -33.27
N VAL A 305 -71.96 -16.34 -32.03
CA VAL A 305 -70.56 -16.00 -31.72
C VAL A 305 -69.79 -17.28 -31.41
N LYS A 306 -68.81 -17.62 -32.25
CA LYS A 306 -67.90 -18.75 -31.99
C LYS A 306 -67.18 -18.56 -30.65
N ALA A 307 -67.21 -19.57 -29.80
CA ALA A 307 -66.45 -19.58 -28.56
C ALA A 307 -64.97 -19.33 -28.86
N ILE A 308 -64.39 -18.31 -28.22
CA ILE A 308 -62.95 -18.04 -28.30
C ILE A 308 -62.25 -19.11 -27.48
N GLN A 309 -61.57 -20.05 -28.15
CA GLN A 309 -60.79 -21.09 -27.48
C GLN A 309 -59.69 -20.49 -26.60
N GLY A 310 -59.47 -21.11 -25.44
CA GLY A 310 -58.35 -20.81 -24.55
C GLY A 310 -56.98 -21.10 -25.20
N ASP A 311 -55.89 -20.76 -24.51
CA ASP A 311 -54.54 -20.95 -25.09
C ASP A 311 -54.16 -22.39 -24.84
N ALA A 312 -53.93 -23.16 -25.90
CA ALA A 312 -53.48 -24.54 -25.73
C ALA A 312 -52.06 -24.60 -25.15
N ASN A 313 -51.27 -23.54 -25.35
CA ASN A 313 -49.84 -23.52 -25.04
C ASN A 313 -49.50 -22.74 -23.76
N LEU A 314 -50.45 -22.57 -22.83
CA LEU A 314 -50.23 -21.82 -21.58
C LEU A 314 -49.13 -22.42 -20.68
N SER A 315 -48.81 -23.71 -20.87
CA SER A 315 -47.73 -24.41 -20.18
C SER A 315 -46.35 -24.19 -20.80
N GLU A 316 -46.26 -23.63 -22.01
CA GLU A 316 -44.99 -23.35 -22.68
C GLU A 316 -44.40 -22.06 -22.09
N MET A 317 -43.43 -22.20 -21.18
CA MET A 317 -42.76 -21.08 -20.50
C MET A 317 -41.26 -20.98 -20.83
N ALA A 318 -40.82 -21.66 -21.90
CA ALA A 318 -39.40 -21.74 -22.26
C ALA A 318 -38.78 -20.38 -22.61
N ASP A 319 -39.59 -19.43 -23.09
CA ASP A 319 -39.18 -18.04 -23.33
C ASP A 319 -38.86 -17.32 -22.01
N ILE A 320 -39.73 -17.46 -21.00
CA ILE A 320 -39.51 -16.91 -19.66
C ILE A 320 -38.26 -17.52 -19.02
N GLU A 321 -38.08 -18.84 -19.13
CA GLU A 321 -36.89 -19.54 -18.65
C GLU A 321 -35.61 -19.02 -19.32
N HIS A 322 -35.64 -18.85 -20.64
CA HIS A 322 -34.51 -18.30 -21.41
C HIS A 322 -34.11 -16.90 -20.92
N PHE A 323 -35.09 -16.01 -20.71
CA PHE A 323 -34.81 -14.65 -20.24
C PHE A 323 -34.41 -14.59 -18.76
N ASP A 324 -34.87 -15.52 -17.92
CA ASP A 324 -34.37 -15.66 -16.55
C ASP A 324 -32.89 -16.11 -16.56
N ASP A 325 -32.53 -17.10 -17.37
CA ASP A 325 -31.14 -17.54 -17.50
C ASP A 325 -30.23 -16.43 -18.08
N LEU A 326 -30.73 -15.66 -19.05
CA LEU A 326 -30.03 -14.48 -19.58
C LEU A 326 -29.89 -13.37 -18.54
N LEU A 327 -30.87 -13.23 -17.62
CA LEU A 327 -30.76 -12.32 -16.49
C LEU A 327 -29.62 -12.75 -15.56
N TRP A 328 -29.53 -14.03 -15.19
CA TRP A 328 -28.45 -14.55 -14.35
C TRP A 328 -27.07 -14.39 -14.98
N LEU A 329 -26.97 -14.58 -16.30
CA LEU A 329 -25.74 -14.28 -17.04
C LEU A 329 -25.33 -12.80 -16.89
N ASN A 330 -26.29 -11.88 -17.06
CA ASN A 330 -26.03 -10.44 -16.92
C ASN A 330 -25.79 -9.99 -15.47
N LEU A 331 -26.23 -10.76 -14.48
CA LEU A 331 -25.91 -10.54 -13.07
C LEU A 331 -24.49 -11.01 -12.71
N GLY A 332 -23.78 -11.66 -13.63
CA GLY A 332 -22.39 -12.09 -13.45
C GLY A 332 -22.21 -13.30 -12.54
N VAL A 333 -23.29 -14.03 -12.23
CA VAL A 333 -23.22 -15.20 -11.34
C VAL A 333 -23.99 -16.40 -11.89
N PRO A 334 -23.39 -17.59 -11.92
CA PRO A 334 -24.10 -18.80 -12.26
C PRO A 334 -25.30 -19.02 -11.32
N LYS A 335 -26.50 -19.15 -11.89
CA LYS A 335 -27.75 -19.45 -11.18
C LYS A 335 -27.59 -20.63 -10.21
N ALA A 336 -26.85 -21.66 -10.62
CA ALA A 336 -26.62 -22.87 -9.85
C ALA A 336 -25.81 -22.68 -8.56
N ILE A 337 -25.03 -21.59 -8.45
CA ILE A 337 -24.21 -21.30 -7.26
C ILE A 337 -25.03 -20.58 -6.19
N LEU A 338 -25.88 -19.63 -6.58
CA LEU A 338 -26.67 -18.83 -5.65
C LEU A 338 -28.05 -19.42 -5.35
N THR A 339 -28.67 -20.10 -6.31
CA THR A 339 -29.98 -20.72 -6.11
C THR A 339 -29.82 -22.22 -5.89
N SER A 340 -30.64 -22.80 -5.03
CA SER A 340 -30.80 -24.26 -4.93
C SER A 340 -31.55 -24.77 -6.16
N GLY A 341 -30.92 -24.65 -7.33
CA GLY A 341 -31.49 -25.05 -8.60
C GLY A 341 -31.83 -26.55 -8.60
N GLN A 342 -32.94 -26.90 -9.24
CA GLN A 342 -33.26 -28.29 -9.54
C GLN A 342 -32.41 -28.76 -10.72
N ASN A 343 -32.02 -30.04 -10.74
CA ASN A 343 -31.27 -30.68 -11.84
C ASN A 343 -29.90 -30.07 -12.16
N ILE A 344 -29.15 -29.61 -11.14
CA ILE A 344 -27.79 -29.12 -11.36
C ILE A 344 -26.84 -30.29 -11.66
N ASN A 345 -26.13 -30.23 -12.79
CA ASN A 345 -25.07 -31.17 -13.10
C ASN A 345 -23.80 -30.83 -12.30
N ARG A 346 -23.35 -31.78 -11.47
CA ARG A 346 -22.13 -31.66 -10.64
C ARG A 346 -20.89 -31.34 -11.47
N ASP A 347 -20.77 -31.88 -12.68
CA ASP A 347 -19.57 -31.69 -13.49
C ASP A 347 -19.51 -30.26 -14.06
N ILE A 348 -20.66 -29.65 -14.35
CA ILE A 348 -20.74 -28.23 -14.74
C ILE A 348 -20.38 -27.33 -13.56
N LEU A 349 -20.86 -27.66 -12.35
CA LEU A 349 -20.48 -26.92 -11.13
C LEU A 349 -18.98 -26.94 -10.86
N LYS A 350 -18.32 -28.09 -11.07
CA LYS A 350 -16.87 -28.21 -10.91
C LYS A 350 -16.07 -27.26 -11.83
N VAL A 351 -16.63 -26.89 -12.98
CA VAL A 351 -16.00 -25.95 -13.92
C VAL A 351 -16.39 -24.50 -13.61
N GLN A 352 -17.66 -24.24 -13.28
CA GLN A 352 -18.17 -22.89 -13.02
C GLN A 352 -17.69 -22.31 -11.69
N TYR A 353 -17.53 -23.13 -10.66
CA TYR A 353 -17.16 -22.66 -9.32
C TYR A 353 -15.75 -22.02 -9.27
N PRO A 354 -14.70 -22.63 -9.86
CA PRO A 354 -13.38 -21.97 -9.95
C PRO A 354 -13.41 -20.62 -10.69
N GLN A 355 -14.18 -20.53 -11.78
CA GLN A 355 -14.34 -19.27 -12.53
C GLN A 355 -15.05 -18.20 -11.67
N TYR A 356 -16.05 -18.61 -10.90
CA TYR A 356 -16.70 -17.74 -9.95
C TYR A 356 -15.73 -17.25 -8.87
N MET A 357 -14.89 -18.13 -8.30
CA MET A 357 -13.85 -17.72 -7.33
C MET A 357 -12.88 -16.69 -7.93
N GLN A 358 -12.41 -16.90 -9.16
CA GLN A 358 -11.57 -15.91 -9.87
C GLN A 358 -12.29 -14.56 -10.03
N SER A 359 -13.59 -14.56 -10.32
CA SER A 359 -14.35 -13.31 -10.41
C SER A 359 -14.45 -12.59 -9.06
N LEU A 360 -14.50 -13.33 -7.95
CA LEU A 360 -14.47 -12.75 -6.59
C LEU A 360 -13.09 -12.19 -6.25
N ASP A 361 -12.01 -12.80 -6.74
CA ASP A 361 -10.64 -12.30 -6.56
C ASP A 361 -10.47 -10.96 -7.28
N VAL A 362 -10.95 -10.84 -8.53
CA VAL A 362 -10.95 -9.56 -9.27
C VAL A 362 -11.68 -8.45 -8.50
N MET A 363 -12.77 -8.78 -7.81
CA MET A 363 -13.51 -7.82 -6.99
C MET A 363 -12.72 -7.36 -5.76
N THR A 364 -12.02 -8.27 -5.08
CA THR A 364 -11.15 -7.90 -3.96
C THR A 364 -9.92 -7.12 -4.42
N ASP A 365 -9.35 -7.49 -5.56
CA ASP A 365 -8.21 -6.79 -6.17
C ASP A 365 -8.60 -5.36 -6.55
N THR A 366 -9.79 -5.15 -7.11
CA THR A 366 -10.28 -3.80 -7.45
C THR A 366 -10.50 -2.94 -6.19
N LEU A 367 -10.88 -3.53 -5.06
CA LEU A 367 -10.97 -2.78 -3.80
C LEU A 367 -9.60 -2.46 -3.21
N GLU A 368 -8.65 -3.37 -3.33
CA GLU A 368 -7.30 -3.24 -2.80
C GLU A 368 -6.49 -2.21 -3.59
N TYR A 369 -6.31 -2.47 -4.89
CA TYR A 369 -5.49 -1.67 -5.80
C TYR A 369 -6.24 -0.45 -6.34
N GLY A 370 -7.57 -0.49 -6.35
CA GLY A 370 -8.37 0.56 -6.98
C GLY A 370 -8.36 0.47 -8.50
N ASP A 371 -8.46 1.63 -9.12
CA ASP A 371 -8.40 1.83 -10.57
C ASP A 371 -7.15 2.63 -10.98
N ILE A 372 -7.09 3.08 -12.24
CA ILE A 372 -5.96 3.85 -12.81
C ILE A 372 -5.89 5.29 -12.21
N GLY A 373 -6.83 5.68 -11.35
CA GLY A 373 -6.87 6.99 -10.73
C GLY A 373 -5.73 7.20 -9.72
N PRO A 374 -5.31 8.46 -9.48
CA PRO A 374 -4.15 8.77 -8.64
C PRO A 374 -4.34 8.47 -7.14
N PHE A 375 -5.58 8.50 -6.63
CA PHE A 375 -5.91 8.21 -5.24
C PHE A 375 -7.09 7.24 -5.17
N SER A 376 -6.79 5.95 -5.38
CA SER A 376 -7.78 4.88 -5.54
C SER A 376 -7.36 3.63 -4.77
N GLY A 377 -8.34 2.89 -4.25
CA GLY A 377 -8.13 1.63 -3.55
C GLY A 377 -7.80 1.78 -2.06
N TYR A 378 -7.86 0.66 -1.32
CA TYR A 378 -7.48 0.63 0.08
C TYR A 378 -6.00 0.87 0.30
N ARG A 379 -5.16 0.51 -0.67
CA ARG A 379 -3.72 0.78 -0.62
C ARG A 379 -3.44 2.27 -0.49
N ALA A 380 -4.11 3.11 -1.28
CA ALA A 380 -3.96 4.56 -1.19
C ALA A 380 -4.39 5.13 0.17
N LEU A 381 -5.41 4.54 0.82
CA LEU A 381 -5.80 4.94 2.19
C LEU A 381 -4.75 4.57 3.24
N ILE A 382 -4.14 3.39 3.09
CA ILE A 382 -3.05 2.93 3.96
C ILE A 382 -1.81 3.82 3.75
N ASP A 383 -1.45 4.09 2.51
CA ASP A 383 -0.31 4.95 2.16
C ASP A 383 -0.50 6.38 2.69
N LEU A 384 -1.72 6.91 2.64
CA LEU A 384 -2.05 8.20 3.26
C LEU A 384 -1.80 8.18 4.78
N GLN A 385 -2.20 7.12 5.48
CA GLN A 385 -1.95 7.00 6.92
C GLN A 385 -0.46 6.86 7.25
N LEU A 386 0.31 6.13 6.42
CA LEU A 386 1.75 6.01 6.57
C LEU A 386 2.43 7.37 6.38
N LEU A 387 2.04 8.13 5.35
CA LEU A 387 2.54 9.47 5.09
C LEU A 387 2.26 10.42 6.27
N LEU A 388 1.04 10.38 6.82
CA LEU A 388 0.69 11.19 7.99
C LEU A 388 1.48 10.79 9.25
N ALA A 389 1.87 9.52 9.37
CA ALA A 389 2.76 9.03 10.42
C ALA A 389 4.25 9.36 10.16
N GLY A 390 4.58 10.01 9.04
CA GLY A 390 5.96 10.35 8.65
C GLY A 390 6.75 9.19 8.07
N ILE A 391 6.09 8.09 7.68
CA ILE A 391 6.71 6.92 7.05
C ILE A 391 6.52 7.02 5.54
N ASN A 392 7.60 6.93 4.77
CA ASN A 392 7.52 6.95 3.31
C ASN A 392 6.96 5.60 2.80
N PRO A 393 5.78 5.56 2.13
CA PRO A 393 5.18 4.32 1.63
C PRO A 393 6.09 3.58 0.64
N ASP A 394 6.86 4.29 -0.18
CA ASP A 394 7.79 3.66 -1.15
C ASP A 394 8.93 2.87 -0.49
N SER A 395 9.22 3.15 0.78
CA SER A 395 10.26 2.46 1.54
C SER A 395 9.75 1.17 2.22
N VAL A 396 8.44 0.93 2.20
CA VAL A 396 7.79 -0.17 2.90
C VAL A 396 7.08 -1.07 1.90
N ILE A 397 7.38 -2.36 1.95
CA ILE A 397 6.65 -3.37 1.18
C ILE A 397 5.66 -4.05 2.12
N TYR A 398 4.38 -4.02 1.79
CA TYR A 398 3.32 -4.70 2.52
C TYR A 398 2.34 -5.35 1.56
N ASP A 399 1.71 -6.42 2.03
CA ASP A 399 0.73 -7.21 1.30
C ASP A 399 -0.62 -7.15 2.03
N VAL A 400 -1.72 -6.90 1.31
CA VAL A 400 -3.07 -7.02 1.87
C VAL A 400 -3.52 -8.46 1.64
N VAL A 401 -3.58 -9.23 2.72
CA VAL A 401 -3.95 -10.64 2.69
C VAL A 401 -5.43 -10.77 2.99
N TRP A 402 -6.19 -11.18 1.98
CA TRP A 402 -7.57 -11.63 2.13
C TRP A 402 -7.59 -13.06 2.70
N THR A 403 -8.60 -13.38 3.50
CA THR A 403 -8.74 -14.73 4.05
C THR A 403 -8.94 -15.74 2.92
N GLU A 404 -8.19 -16.84 2.94
CA GLU A 404 -8.30 -17.87 1.90
C GLU A 404 -9.72 -18.44 1.85
N LYS A 405 -10.28 -18.46 0.64
CA LYS A 405 -11.61 -18.97 0.31
C LYS A 405 -11.59 -20.51 0.25
N SER A 406 -11.11 -21.18 1.30
CA SER A 406 -11.06 -22.66 1.35
C SER A 406 -12.41 -23.28 1.73
N THR A 407 -12.77 -24.40 1.10
CA THR A 407 -14.07 -25.07 1.21
C THR A 407 -14.03 -26.42 1.93
N GLU A 408 -12.93 -26.83 2.54
CA GLU A 408 -12.92 -28.09 3.30
C GLU A 408 -13.52 -27.87 4.68
N THR A 409 -14.60 -28.59 5.00
CA THR A 409 -15.05 -28.70 6.39
C THR A 409 -13.93 -29.32 7.23
N ILE A 410 -13.87 -28.98 8.52
CA ILE A 410 -12.85 -29.52 9.45
C ILE A 410 -12.81 -31.06 9.36
N ALA A 411 -13.97 -31.71 9.19
CA ALA A 411 -14.08 -33.15 9.04
C ALA A 411 -13.46 -33.68 7.73
N GLU A 412 -13.72 -33.03 6.59
CA GLU A 412 -13.18 -33.43 5.27
C GLU A 412 -11.67 -33.20 5.19
N ARG A 413 -11.16 -32.10 5.77
CA ARG A 413 -9.72 -31.83 5.86
C ARG A 413 -9.00 -32.88 6.69
N LEU A 414 -9.59 -33.22 7.84
CA LEU A 414 -9.05 -34.23 8.75
C LEU A 414 -9.09 -35.63 8.10
N GLU A 415 -10.15 -35.97 7.37
CA GLU A 415 -10.24 -37.22 6.61
C GLU A 415 -9.20 -37.30 5.49
N ARG A 416 -9.04 -36.23 4.69
CA ARG A 416 -8.00 -36.15 3.64
C ARG A 416 -6.60 -36.31 4.20
N VAL A 417 -6.30 -35.62 5.31
CA VAL A 417 -5.01 -35.70 6.00
C VAL A 417 -4.76 -37.10 6.56
N GLN A 418 -5.77 -37.75 7.13
CA GLN A 418 -5.68 -39.12 7.63
C GLN A 418 -5.47 -40.15 6.51
N VAL A 419 -6.15 -39.99 5.38
CA VAL A 419 -5.96 -40.84 4.18
C VAL A 419 -4.54 -40.67 3.64
N ALA A 420 -4.05 -39.43 3.55
CA ALA A 420 -2.69 -39.15 3.10
C ALA A 420 -1.60 -39.64 4.08
N LEU A 421 -1.93 -39.77 5.37
CA LEU A 421 -1.09 -40.42 6.40
C LEU A 421 -1.08 -41.96 6.34
N GLY A 422 -1.92 -42.57 5.48
CA GLY A 422 -1.96 -44.02 5.26
C GLY A 422 -2.97 -44.79 6.13
N LYS A 423 -4.01 -44.13 6.64
CA LYS A 423 -5.11 -44.81 7.38
C LYS A 423 -5.70 -45.94 6.51
N GLY A 424 -5.80 -47.15 7.06
CA GLY A 424 -6.33 -48.33 6.36
C GLY A 424 -5.30 -49.16 5.57
N GLY A 425 -4.00 -48.92 5.75
CA GLY A 425 -2.93 -49.70 5.10
C GLY A 425 -2.47 -49.15 3.74
N GLY A 426 -2.88 -47.92 3.40
CA GLY A 426 -2.39 -47.21 2.21
C GLY A 426 -0.96 -46.69 2.36
N THR A 427 -0.31 -46.38 1.25
CA THR A 427 1.04 -45.79 1.24
C THR A 427 1.03 -44.39 1.85
N LYS A 428 1.99 -44.09 2.73
CA LYS A 428 2.13 -42.78 3.37
C LYS A 428 2.60 -41.75 2.34
N LEU A 429 1.71 -40.83 1.96
CA LEU A 429 1.95 -39.81 0.92
C LEU A 429 2.52 -38.51 1.51
N ILE A 430 2.20 -38.20 2.77
CA ILE A 430 2.67 -36.99 3.47
C ILE A 430 3.36 -37.33 4.80
N THR A 431 4.29 -36.47 5.23
CA THR A 431 4.96 -36.60 6.54
C THR A 431 4.00 -36.22 7.68
N THR A 432 4.26 -36.74 8.89
CA THR A 432 3.49 -36.41 10.11
C THR A 432 3.51 -34.91 10.40
N LEU A 433 4.65 -34.25 10.12
CA LEU A 433 4.79 -32.81 10.22
C LEU A 433 3.85 -32.07 9.27
N LYS A 434 3.81 -32.48 8.00
CA LYS A 434 2.94 -31.85 7.00
C LYS A 434 1.46 -32.07 7.30
N ALA A 435 1.11 -33.24 7.84
CA ALA A 435 -0.25 -33.53 8.28
C ALA A 435 -0.71 -32.64 9.45
N ILE A 436 0.16 -32.39 10.45
CA ILE A 436 -0.16 -31.52 11.59
C ILE A 436 -0.26 -30.05 11.15
N GLN A 437 0.59 -29.62 10.21
CA GLN A 437 0.50 -28.29 9.60
C GLN A 437 -0.82 -28.06 8.86
N GLU A 438 -1.36 -29.08 8.18
CA GLU A 438 -2.63 -28.96 7.45
C GLU A 438 -3.86 -28.86 8.36
N ILE A 439 -3.77 -29.27 9.63
CA ILE A 439 -4.86 -29.20 10.61
C ILE A 439 -4.63 -28.15 11.71
N SER A 440 -3.47 -27.48 11.75
CA SER A 440 -3.07 -26.65 12.90
C SER A 440 -3.96 -25.42 13.09
N SER A 441 -4.51 -24.87 12.01
CA SER A 441 -5.47 -23.76 12.06
C SER A 441 -6.82 -24.12 12.66
N ASP A 442 -7.20 -25.41 12.60
CA ASP A 442 -8.55 -25.85 12.98
C ASP A 442 -8.63 -26.30 14.45
N PHE A 443 -7.48 -26.58 15.07
CA PHE A 443 -7.36 -27.10 16.43
C PHE A 443 -6.56 -26.18 17.37
N ASP A 444 -6.37 -24.91 17.00
CA ASP A 444 -5.61 -23.91 17.76
C ASP A 444 -4.20 -24.41 18.18
N ILE A 445 -3.51 -25.09 17.26
CA ILE A 445 -2.15 -25.59 17.51
C ILE A 445 -1.17 -24.44 17.25
N GLU A 446 -0.66 -23.84 18.34
CA GLU A 446 0.25 -22.69 18.30
C GLU A 446 1.62 -23.03 17.67
N ASP A 447 2.15 -24.24 17.93
CA ASP A 447 3.38 -24.74 17.29
C ASP A 447 3.25 -26.22 16.83
N PRO A 448 3.18 -26.46 15.50
CA PRO A 448 3.16 -27.80 14.92
C PRO A 448 4.39 -28.66 15.23
N VAL A 449 5.55 -28.05 15.46
CA VAL A 449 6.82 -28.76 15.74
C VAL A 449 6.84 -29.24 17.18
N GLU A 450 6.42 -28.40 18.13
CA GLU A 450 6.29 -28.81 19.53
C GLU A 450 5.23 -29.90 19.71
N MET A 451 4.13 -29.85 18.96
CA MET A 451 3.12 -30.91 18.96
C MET A 451 3.66 -32.25 18.46
N ILE A 452 4.57 -32.26 17.48
CA ILE A 452 5.25 -33.50 17.05
C ILE A 452 6.11 -34.04 18.18
N ASP A 453 6.91 -33.19 18.82
CA ASP A 453 7.75 -33.59 19.95
C ASP A 453 6.89 -34.12 21.11
N GLN A 454 5.71 -33.54 21.36
CA GLN A 454 4.76 -34.05 22.35
C GLN A 454 4.17 -35.41 21.93
N ILE A 455 3.75 -35.58 20.69
CA ILE A 455 3.24 -36.86 20.16
C ILE A 455 4.33 -37.93 20.15
N GLU A 456 5.58 -37.57 19.86
CA GLU A 456 6.74 -38.47 19.90
C GLU A 456 7.12 -38.81 21.35
N LYS A 457 7.05 -37.85 22.28
CA LYS A 457 7.21 -38.09 23.72
C LYS A 457 6.08 -38.95 24.29
N GLU A 458 4.85 -38.81 23.81
CA GLU A 458 3.70 -39.64 24.21
C GLU A 458 3.78 -41.04 23.61
N LYS A 459 4.13 -41.19 22.33
CA LYS A 459 4.42 -42.51 21.73
C LYS A 459 5.64 -43.17 22.37
N ALA A 460 6.63 -42.38 22.76
CA ALA A 460 7.75 -42.86 23.56
C ALA A 460 7.26 -43.32 24.94
N LYS A 461 6.41 -42.56 25.64
CA LYS A 461 5.80 -42.97 26.92
C LYS A 461 4.94 -44.24 26.80
N ASP A 462 4.15 -44.36 25.73
CA ASP A 462 3.31 -45.54 25.46
C ASP A 462 4.16 -46.78 25.10
N SER A 463 5.29 -46.59 24.40
CA SER A 463 6.27 -47.65 24.15
C SER A 463 7.17 -47.96 25.37
N LEU A 464 7.27 -47.04 26.33
CA LEU A 464 7.99 -47.17 27.60
C LEU A 464 7.15 -47.80 28.73
N LEU A 465 5.87 -48.11 28.50
CA LEU A 465 5.03 -48.91 29.43
C LEU A 465 5.34 -50.44 29.36
N ALA A 466 6.36 -50.85 28.59
CA ALA A 466 6.97 -52.18 28.69
C ALA A 466 8.18 -52.15 29.65
N PRO A 467 8.38 -53.15 30.54
CA PRO A 467 9.20 -52.99 31.72
C PRO A 467 10.69 -53.22 31.44
N ASN A 468 11.57 -52.27 31.83
CA ASN A 468 12.70 -52.49 32.77
C ASN A 468 13.68 -51.31 32.87
N VAL A 469 13.74 -50.72 34.06
CA VAL A 469 14.88 -50.24 34.89
C VAL A 469 16.11 -49.57 34.21
N LYS A 470 16.31 -48.26 34.47
CA LYS A 470 17.35 -47.69 35.39
C LYS A 470 17.40 -46.14 35.30
N GLN A 471 17.39 -45.48 36.46
CA GLN A 471 17.72 -44.05 36.69
C GLN A 471 19.24 -43.87 36.55
N GLU A 472 19.80 -42.73 36.09
CA GLU A 472 19.94 -41.38 36.67
C GLU A 472 20.60 -40.44 35.61
N PRO A 473 21.03 -39.19 35.89
CA PRO A 473 20.27 -38.02 36.35
C PRO A 473 20.52 -36.76 35.49
N GLY A 474 19.60 -35.78 35.62
CA GLY A 474 19.85 -34.34 35.57
C GLY A 474 20.59 -33.71 34.38
N ASN A 475 19.86 -32.92 33.59
CA ASN A 475 20.46 -31.71 33.02
C ASN A 475 19.52 -30.52 33.22
N GLU A 476 20.13 -29.46 33.70
CA GLU A 476 19.56 -28.24 34.26
C GLU A 476 18.68 -27.51 33.24
N SER A 477 17.57 -26.98 33.76
CA SER A 477 16.78 -25.95 33.12
C SER A 477 17.66 -24.72 32.86
N ILE A 478 17.87 -24.40 31.58
CA ILE A 478 18.26 -23.05 31.20
C ILE A 478 16.98 -22.21 31.38
N GLU A 479 16.96 -21.39 32.42
CA GLU A 479 15.97 -20.33 32.55
C GLU A 479 16.17 -19.39 31.37
N ASP A 480 15.18 -19.34 30.47
CA ASP A 480 15.12 -18.36 29.41
C ASP A 480 15.00 -16.96 30.03
N GLU A 481 16.08 -16.18 29.97
CA GLU A 481 16.00 -14.74 30.19
C GLU A 481 15.08 -14.14 29.11
N PRO A 482 14.15 -13.24 29.48
CA PRO A 482 13.32 -12.57 28.49
C PRO A 482 14.21 -11.77 27.54
N VAL A 483 14.12 -12.05 26.24
CA VAL A 483 14.81 -11.27 25.22
C VAL A 483 14.19 -9.87 25.17
N THR A 484 14.77 -8.94 25.93
CA THR A 484 14.43 -7.52 25.88
C THR A 484 15.13 -6.87 24.69
N ASP A 485 14.37 -6.12 23.89
CA ASP A 485 14.87 -5.40 22.71
C ASP A 485 15.95 -4.38 23.11
N VAL A 486 17.21 -4.71 22.81
CA VAL A 486 18.43 -4.01 23.27
C VAL A 486 18.45 -2.53 22.86
N ALA A 487 17.71 -2.17 21.80
CA ALA A 487 17.58 -0.79 21.33
C ALA A 487 16.79 0.12 22.30
N LEU A 488 15.90 -0.44 23.13
CA LEU A 488 15.11 0.35 24.09
C LEU A 488 15.96 0.89 25.24
N GLU A 489 16.97 0.12 25.68
CA GLU A 489 17.88 0.56 26.75
C GLU A 489 18.81 1.68 26.28
N ASP A 490 19.38 1.54 25.08
CA ASP A 490 20.34 2.50 24.51
C ASP A 490 19.66 3.81 24.05
N ARG A 491 18.39 3.76 23.61
CA ARG A 491 17.60 4.95 23.25
C ARG A 491 17.40 5.90 24.43
N SER A 492 17.35 5.40 25.66
CA SER A 492 17.23 6.25 26.85
C SER A 492 18.47 7.12 27.10
N LYS A 493 19.66 6.58 26.81
CA LYS A 493 20.95 7.29 26.97
C LYS A 493 21.23 8.22 25.79
N LEU A 494 20.91 7.78 24.58
CA LEU A 494 20.99 8.62 23.37
C LEU A 494 20.04 9.82 23.46
N LYS A 495 18.80 9.62 23.93
CA LYS A 495 17.86 10.72 24.18
C LYS A 495 18.41 11.77 25.15
N LYS A 496 19.17 11.37 26.17
CA LYS A 496 19.82 12.33 27.09
C LYS A 496 20.88 13.16 26.37
N ALA A 497 21.71 12.53 25.54
CA ALA A 497 22.71 13.23 24.73
C ALA A 497 22.07 14.14 23.65
N GLU A 498 20.94 13.73 23.07
CA GLU A 498 20.15 14.54 22.14
C GLU A 498 19.59 15.79 22.83
N VAL A 499 18.96 15.64 23.99
CA VAL A 499 18.42 16.77 24.77
C VAL A 499 19.54 17.74 25.18
N GLU A 500 20.70 17.23 25.60
CA GLU A 500 21.86 18.07 25.91
C GLU A 500 22.37 18.84 24.68
N ALA A 501 22.37 18.21 23.49
CA ALA A 501 22.76 18.87 22.25
C ALA A 501 21.74 19.95 21.82
N GLU A 502 20.45 19.67 21.95
CA GLU A 502 19.36 20.63 21.68
C GLU A 502 19.45 21.84 22.61
N GLU A 503 19.67 21.63 23.91
CA GLU A 503 19.86 22.73 24.86
C GLU A 503 21.05 23.62 24.50
N ILE A 504 22.14 23.05 23.99
CA ILE A 504 23.33 23.80 23.61
C ILE A 504 23.06 24.66 22.36
N VAL A 505 22.36 24.10 21.36
CA VAL A 505 21.93 24.83 20.16
C VAL A 505 20.98 25.97 20.56
N LEU A 506 20.03 25.70 21.45
CA LEU A 506 19.12 26.73 21.98
C LEU A 506 19.86 27.81 22.78
N ARG A 507 20.87 27.45 23.58
CA ARG A 507 21.72 28.43 24.29
C ARG A 507 22.49 29.32 23.33
N PHE A 508 22.99 28.77 22.23
CA PHE A 508 23.64 29.55 21.17
C PHE A 508 22.65 30.57 20.58
N PHE A 509 21.48 30.13 20.11
CA PHE A 509 20.48 31.04 19.55
C PHE A 509 19.98 32.07 20.58
N ASN A 510 19.84 31.70 21.85
CA ASN A 510 19.46 32.62 22.91
C ASN A 510 20.57 33.63 23.25
N ALA A 511 21.84 33.24 23.18
CA ALA A 511 22.97 34.15 23.37
C ALA A 511 23.08 35.17 22.24
N VAL A 512 22.89 34.70 21.00
CA VAL A 512 22.78 35.55 19.81
C VAL A 512 21.61 36.53 19.97
N ASN A 513 20.42 36.04 20.32
CA ASN A 513 19.22 36.87 20.51
C ASN A 513 19.36 37.90 21.65
N LYS A 514 19.98 37.54 22.78
CA LYS A 514 20.23 38.49 23.88
C LYS A 514 21.18 39.62 23.51
N ARG A 515 22.18 39.35 22.65
CA ARG A 515 23.10 40.39 22.19
C ARG A 515 22.44 41.32 21.17
N PHE A 516 21.54 40.80 20.34
CA PHE A 516 20.70 41.64 19.48
C PHE A 516 19.80 42.61 20.27
N ILE A 517 19.23 42.17 21.39
CA ILE A 517 18.36 43.01 22.22
C ILE A 517 19.12 44.13 22.94
N ASN A 518 20.42 43.95 23.22
CA ASN A 518 21.25 44.91 23.95
C ASN A 518 22.04 45.88 23.05
N TYR A 519 21.79 45.90 21.74
CA TYR A 519 22.43 46.82 20.81
C TYR A 519 21.72 48.18 20.86
N GLU A 520 22.31 49.18 21.54
CA GLU A 520 21.91 50.58 21.48
C GLU A 520 22.78 51.31 20.45
N PRO A 521 22.20 51.94 19.40
CA PRO A 521 22.98 52.71 18.43
C PRO A 521 23.42 54.04 19.04
N ASP A 522 24.72 54.32 18.98
CA ASP A 522 25.30 55.60 19.40
C ASP A 522 24.97 56.72 18.38
N ASN A 523 24.22 57.71 18.86
CA ASN A 523 24.13 59.12 18.43
C ASN A 523 23.36 59.58 17.17
N GLU A 524 22.42 60.49 17.48
CA GLU A 524 22.14 61.80 16.91
C GLU A 524 21.87 61.95 15.39
N GLY A 525 20.57 61.96 15.06
CA GLY A 525 20.00 62.89 14.08
C GLY A 525 19.96 62.41 12.64
N ILE A 526 19.13 61.41 12.33
CA ILE A 526 18.90 60.96 10.95
C ILE A 526 17.41 60.62 10.74
N THR A 527 16.82 61.11 9.64
CA THR A 527 15.38 61.00 9.29
C THR A 527 14.97 59.60 8.81
N ASP A 528 13.68 59.28 8.99
CA ASP A 528 13.02 57.96 8.87
C ASP A 528 13.34 57.08 7.63
N SER A 529 13.87 57.63 6.53
CA SER A 529 14.23 56.84 5.35
C SER A 529 15.66 56.27 5.37
N ALA A 530 16.56 56.82 6.18
CA ALA A 530 17.94 56.35 6.28
C ALA A 530 18.14 55.31 7.41
N ILE A 531 17.12 55.10 8.26
CA ILE A 531 17.10 54.09 9.32
C ILE A 531 17.12 52.66 8.75
N LEU A 532 16.51 52.42 7.59
CA LEU A 532 16.35 51.06 7.05
C LEU A 532 17.60 50.50 6.38
N ASP A 533 18.44 51.35 5.78
CA ASP A 533 19.64 50.90 5.06
C ASP A 533 20.88 50.82 5.98
N TYR A 534 21.06 51.74 6.94
CA TYR A 534 22.18 51.67 7.91
C TYR A 534 21.98 50.59 8.98
N ALA A 535 20.73 50.31 9.37
CA ALA A 535 20.45 49.23 10.33
C ALA A 535 20.68 47.83 9.73
N GLU A 536 20.54 47.63 8.41
CA GLU A 536 20.72 46.31 7.77
C GLU A 536 22.20 45.86 7.87
N ASP A 537 23.14 46.74 7.52
CA ASP A 537 24.59 46.45 7.58
C ASP A 537 25.11 46.36 9.01
N GLU A 538 24.61 47.19 9.95
CA GLU A 538 24.97 47.10 11.36
C GLU A 538 24.44 45.82 12.03
N ILE A 539 23.22 45.39 11.70
CA ILE A 539 22.64 44.13 12.18
C ILE A 539 23.42 42.94 11.61
N LEU A 540 23.80 42.98 10.33
CA LEU A 540 24.59 41.92 9.69
C LEU A 540 26.00 41.83 10.28
N ASN A 541 26.68 42.97 10.51
CA ASN A 541 27.99 42.99 11.17
C ASN A 541 27.90 42.50 12.62
N ALA A 542 26.89 42.92 13.39
CA ALA A 542 26.65 42.39 14.73
C ALA A 542 26.34 40.88 14.72
N LEU A 543 25.65 40.39 13.69
CA LEU A 543 25.41 38.95 13.50
C LEU A 543 26.70 38.20 13.20
N GLU A 544 27.56 38.72 12.32
CA GLU A 544 28.86 38.14 11.98
C GLU A 544 29.80 38.11 13.19
N GLU A 545 29.94 39.22 13.93
CA GLU A 545 30.79 39.28 15.12
C GLU A 545 30.31 38.34 16.23
N THR A 546 28.99 38.27 16.46
CA THR A 546 28.42 37.37 17.49
C THR A 546 28.50 35.91 17.07
N TRP A 547 28.33 35.62 15.78
CA TRP A 547 28.52 34.31 15.21
C TRP A 547 29.97 33.85 15.36
N GLU A 548 30.95 34.65 14.95
CA GLU A 548 32.37 34.30 15.09
C GLU A 548 32.77 34.06 16.55
N ALA A 549 32.24 34.85 17.49
CA ALA A 549 32.54 34.71 18.92
C ALA A 549 31.99 33.41 19.55
N GLU A 550 30.85 32.90 19.09
CA GLU A 550 30.15 31.75 19.67
C GLU A 550 30.27 30.46 18.83
N GLN A 551 30.58 30.55 17.53
CA GLN A 551 30.74 29.42 16.61
C GLN A 551 31.80 28.43 17.10
N GLY A 552 32.91 28.93 17.65
CA GLY A 552 33.96 28.07 18.19
C GLY A 552 33.48 27.16 19.32
N LYS A 553 32.64 27.69 20.22
CA LYS A 553 32.07 26.93 21.35
C LYS A 553 31.03 25.92 20.86
N LEU A 554 30.19 26.32 19.90
CA LEU A 554 29.21 25.44 19.27
C LEU A 554 29.90 24.26 18.58
N GLN A 555 30.93 24.51 17.76
CA GLN A 555 31.70 23.46 17.09
C GLN A 555 32.36 22.50 18.08
N LEU A 556 33.00 23.03 19.12
CA LEU A 556 33.68 22.21 20.14
C LEU A 556 32.68 21.33 20.91
N SER A 557 31.50 21.86 21.19
CA SER A 557 30.41 21.12 21.86
C SER A 557 29.76 20.04 20.97
N LEU A 558 29.54 20.33 19.69
CA LEU A 558 29.04 19.35 18.71
C LEU A 558 30.05 18.22 18.49
N VAL A 559 31.34 18.55 18.38
CA VAL A 559 32.40 17.54 18.31
C VAL A 559 32.42 16.70 19.59
N LYS A 560 32.21 17.31 20.76
CA LYS A 560 32.09 16.56 22.02
C LYS A 560 30.87 15.62 22.04
N ALA A 561 29.71 16.07 21.57
CA ALA A 561 28.51 15.24 21.46
C ALA A 561 28.70 14.07 20.48
N MET A 562 29.27 14.34 19.29
CA MET A 562 29.57 13.31 18.29
C MET A 562 30.63 12.33 18.77
N THR A 563 31.64 12.78 19.52
CA THR A 563 32.66 11.89 20.08
C THR A 563 32.09 11.01 21.19
N ILE A 564 31.22 11.53 22.06
CA ILE A 564 30.52 10.72 23.07
C ILE A 564 29.63 9.67 22.39
N ALA A 565 28.82 10.06 21.41
CA ALA A 565 28.00 9.13 20.64
C ALA A 565 28.83 8.07 19.90
N GLY A 566 29.97 8.49 19.31
CA GLY A 566 30.91 7.59 18.66
C GLY A 566 31.61 6.63 19.62
N VAL A 567 31.98 7.07 20.82
CA VAL A 567 32.56 6.22 21.87
C VAL A 567 31.52 5.22 22.37
N MET A 568 30.28 5.64 22.61
CA MET A 568 29.19 4.74 23.00
C MET A 568 28.92 3.67 21.92
N GLY A 569 28.93 4.06 20.64
CA GLY A 569 28.82 3.12 19.52
C GLY A 569 30.01 2.15 19.44
N ALA A 570 31.22 2.64 19.69
CA ALA A 570 32.44 1.84 19.66
C ALA A 570 32.55 0.85 20.83
N GLU A 571 32.20 1.27 22.06
CA GLU A 571 32.16 0.41 23.24
C GLU A 571 31.13 -0.72 23.08
N LYS A 572 29.97 -0.41 22.49
CA LYS A 572 28.94 -1.43 22.23
C LYS A 572 29.33 -2.37 21.10
N ALA A 573 29.92 -1.86 20.02
CA ALA A 573 30.48 -2.70 18.96
C ALA A 573 31.57 -3.65 19.49
N ALA A 574 32.38 -3.19 20.45
CA ALA A 574 33.35 -4.02 21.16
C ALA A 574 32.68 -5.09 22.05
N SER A 575 31.54 -4.79 22.69
CA SER A 575 30.79 -5.77 23.48
C SER A 575 30.10 -6.87 22.65
N LEU A 576 29.78 -6.57 21.38
CA LEU A 576 29.11 -7.50 20.45
C LEU A 576 30.09 -8.41 19.71
N LEU A 577 31.39 -8.09 19.72
CA LEU A 577 32.44 -8.89 19.11
C LEU A 577 33.09 -9.78 20.19
N ALA A 578 33.15 -11.10 19.95
CA ALA A 578 33.75 -12.07 20.88
C ALA A 578 35.28 -11.93 21.08
N THR A 579 35.89 -10.90 20.48
CA THR A 579 37.32 -10.59 20.55
C THR A 579 37.48 -9.11 20.84
N GLU A 580 38.32 -8.76 21.83
CA GLU A 580 38.64 -7.39 22.23
C GLU A 580 39.38 -6.63 21.13
N ILE A 581 38.67 -6.19 20.09
CA ILE A 581 39.23 -5.24 19.13
C ILE A 581 39.06 -3.85 19.74
N LYS A 582 40.15 -3.31 20.33
CA LYS A 582 40.24 -1.87 20.62
C LYS A 582 40.74 -1.18 19.36
N PRO A 583 39.89 -0.49 18.56
CA PRO A 583 40.36 0.26 17.39
C PRO A 583 41.19 1.45 17.86
N ARG A 584 42.49 1.24 18.01
CA ARG A 584 43.44 2.29 18.37
C ARG A 584 43.95 2.94 17.08
N ILE A 585 43.16 3.84 16.48
CA ILE A 585 43.64 4.68 15.37
C ILE A 585 44.60 5.72 15.95
N VAL A 586 45.89 5.40 16.02
CA VAL A 586 46.89 6.38 16.48
C VAL A 586 47.31 7.23 15.30
N ARG A 587 46.85 8.48 15.27
CA ARG A 587 47.22 9.48 14.26
C ARG A 587 48.75 9.64 14.11
N SER A 588 49.53 9.37 15.16
CA SER A 588 51.00 9.42 15.11
C SER A 588 51.59 8.37 14.17
N ASP A 589 51.00 7.18 14.06
CA ASP A 589 51.60 6.06 13.32
C ASP A 589 51.61 6.33 11.81
N ILE A 590 50.50 6.86 11.28
CA ILE A 590 50.38 7.28 9.87
C ILE A 590 51.35 8.43 9.58
N ARG A 591 51.46 9.39 10.49
CA ARG A 591 52.37 10.53 10.35
C ARG A 591 53.84 10.09 10.34
N GLU A 592 54.24 9.21 11.25
CA GLU A 592 55.60 8.66 11.28
C GLU A 592 55.93 7.87 10.00
N ASP A 593 54.96 7.08 9.54
CA ASP A 593 55.06 6.34 8.29
C ASP A 593 55.23 7.24 7.06
N LEU A 594 54.48 8.34 7.02
CA LEU A 594 54.62 9.37 5.98
C LEU A 594 55.95 10.11 6.08
N LEU A 595 56.49 10.36 7.27
CA LEU A 595 57.78 11.07 7.42
C LEU A 595 58.99 10.19 7.13
N GLN A 596 58.98 8.93 7.58
CA GLN A 596 60.17 8.07 7.56
C GLN A 596 60.24 7.20 6.32
N GLN A 597 59.10 6.67 5.87
CA GLN A 597 59.07 5.59 4.89
C GLN A 597 58.31 5.93 3.60
N SER A 598 57.55 7.03 3.55
CA SER A 598 56.97 7.47 2.28
C SER A 598 58.07 7.82 1.28
N THR A 599 57.73 7.80 0.00
CA THR A 599 58.62 8.12 -1.13
C THR A 599 59.76 7.15 -1.44
N GLN A 600 59.95 6.07 -0.66
CA GLN A 600 60.94 5.02 -0.96
C GLN A 600 60.66 4.28 -2.29
N ARG A 601 59.41 4.29 -2.74
CA ARG A 601 58.95 3.69 -4.00
C ARG A 601 59.09 4.61 -5.21
N ILE A 602 59.43 5.88 -5.00
CA ILE A 602 59.53 6.86 -6.07
C ILE A 602 60.91 6.76 -6.70
N LYS A 603 60.95 6.42 -7.99
CA LYS A 603 62.18 6.39 -8.79
C LYS A 603 62.46 7.77 -9.39
N ASP A 604 63.73 8.04 -9.67
CA ASP A 604 64.22 9.23 -10.39
C ASP A 604 63.89 10.58 -9.72
N MET A 605 64.21 10.72 -8.42
CA MET A 605 64.12 12.00 -7.69
C MET A 605 65.31 12.19 -6.74
N LYS A 606 65.73 13.45 -6.57
CA LYS A 606 66.80 13.82 -5.63
C LYS A 606 66.35 13.64 -4.18
N GLU A 607 67.27 13.28 -3.29
CA GLU A 607 66.95 13.04 -1.88
C GLU A 607 66.37 14.28 -1.17
N THR A 608 66.79 15.47 -1.58
CA THR A 608 66.27 16.75 -1.05
C THR A 608 64.81 16.98 -1.41
N THR A 609 64.38 16.65 -2.63
CA THR A 609 62.97 16.78 -3.05
C THR A 609 62.10 15.70 -2.40
N LEU A 610 62.63 14.49 -2.20
CA LEU A 610 61.94 13.43 -1.46
C LEU A 610 61.65 13.82 0.00
N LYS A 611 62.58 14.49 0.68
CA LYS A 611 62.37 15.00 2.05
C LYS A 611 61.28 16.09 2.11
N SER A 612 61.21 16.98 1.12
CA SER A 612 60.14 17.98 1.02
C SER A 612 58.77 17.34 0.81
N ILE A 613 58.67 16.33 -0.07
CA ILE A 613 57.43 15.59 -0.31
C ILE A 613 56.95 14.89 0.96
N ARG A 614 57.84 14.20 1.69
CA ARG A 614 57.51 13.55 2.97
C ARG A 614 56.92 14.53 3.98
N LYS A 615 57.53 15.71 4.08
CA LYS A 615 57.07 16.76 4.99
C LYS A 615 55.67 17.25 4.60
N GLU A 616 55.42 17.51 3.32
CA GLU A 616 54.12 17.97 2.83
C GLU A 616 53.01 16.91 2.93
N LEU A 617 53.33 15.63 2.73
CA LEU A 617 52.37 14.54 2.95
C LEU A 617 51.97 14.44 4.43
N ALA A 618 52.93 14.53 5.34
CA ALA A 618 52.68 14.48 6.78
C ALA A 618 51.93 15.71 7.30
N THR A 619 52.32 16.93 6.89
CA THR A 619 51.60 18.16 7.25
C THR A 619 50.21 18.19 6.63
N GLY A 620 50.04 17.68 5.42
CA GLY A 620 48.75 17.55 4.76
C GLY A 620 47.78 16.66 5.54
N PHE A 621 48.28 15.51 6.03
CA PHE A 621 47.53 14.60 6.89
C PHE A 621 47.20 15.23 8.26
N ASP A 622 48.14 15.92 8.90
CA ASP A 622 47.92 16.63 10.18
C ASP A 622 46.87 17.75 10.06
N ASN A 623 46.67 18.29 8.86
CA ASN A 623 45.66 19.30 8.58
C ASN A 623 44.33 18.71 8.07
N ASN A 624 44.15 17.38 8.12
CA ASN A 624 42.96 16.68 7.60
C ASN A 624 42.64 17.01 6.13
N LEU A 625 43.67 17.23 5.31
CA LEU A 625 43.50 17.53 3.90
C LEU A 625 43.34 16.24 3.10
N GLY A 626 42.34 16.21 2.22
CA GLY A 626 42.19 15.13 1.25
C GLY A 626 43.33 15.10 0.23
N TRP A 627 43.57 13.94 -0.38
CA TRP A 627 44.68 13.70 -1.32
C TRP A 627 44.76 14.72 -2.47
N ARG A 628 43.61 15.25 -2.97
CA ARG A 628 43.58 16.28 -4.01
C ARG A 628 44.17 17.61 -3.55
N LYS A 629 43.88 18.03 -2.31
CA LYS A 629 44.43 19.27 -1.73
C LYS A 629 45.91 19.12 -1.44
N ILE A 630 46.33 17.91 -1.05
CA ILE A 630 47.75 17.57 -0.86
C ILE A 630 48.49 17.56 -2.20
N ALA A 631 47.90 17.00 -3.25
CA ALA A 631 48.46 17.03 -4.60
C ALA A 631 48.70 18.49 -5.09
N LYS A 632 47.74 19.39 -4.86
CA LYS A 632 47.90 20.83 -5.14
C LYS A 632 49.07 21.48 -4.38
N ARG A 633 49.36 21.02 -3.16
CA ARG A 633 50.54 21.47 -2.40
C ARG A 633 51.84 20.86 -2.91
N LEU A 634 51.78 19.74 -3.62
CA LEU A 634 52.93 19.09 -4.24
C LEU A 634 53.24 19.61 -5.64
N GLU A 635 52.29 20.23 -6.35
CA GLU A 635 52.49 20.89 -7.66
C GLU A 635 53.70 21.86 -7.71
N PRO A 636 53.97 22.72 -6.71
CA PRO A 636 55.17 23.57 -6.73
C PRO A 636 56.49 22.78 -6.60
N ILE A 637 56.44 21.53 -6.13
CA ILE A 637 57.62 20.65 -5.94
C ILE A 637 57.76 19.67 -7.11
N ILE A 638 56.63 19.23 -7.67
CA ILE A 638 56.51 18.29 -8.78
C ILE A 638 55.76 19.00 -9.89
N LEU A 639 56.51 19.55 -10.85
CA LEU A 639 55.98 20.30 -12.00
C LEU A 639 54.94 19.52 -12.83
N ASP A 640 54.94 18.18 -12.74
CA ASP A 640 53.96 17.32 -13.39
C ASP A 640 52.79 17.01 -12.44
N GLU A 641 51.62 17.61 -12.73
CA GLU A 641 50.38 17.46 -11.99
C GLU A 641 49.91 16.00 -11.88
N ALA A 642 50.05 15.21 -12.97
CA ALA A 642 49.64 13.82 -12.97
C ALA A 642 50.51 12.99 -12.02
N ARG A 643 51.81 13.27 -11.99
CA ARG A 643 52.77 12.63 -11.08
C ARG A 643 52.54 13.05 -9.63
N ALA A 644 52.22 14.32 -9.37
CA ALA A 644 51.87 14.81 -8.02
C ALA A 644 50.62 14.12 -7.46
N ASN A 645 49.57 13.99 -8.27
CA ASN A 645 48.34 13.28 -7.93
C ASN A 645 48.58 11.79 -7.65
N LEU A 646 49.38 11.14 -8.49
CA LEU A 646 49.76 9.74 -8.33
C LEU A 646 50.48 9.50 -6.99
N ILE A 647 51.44 10.36 -6.66
CA ILE A 647 52.24 10.25 -5.43
C ILE A 647 51.37 10.51 -4.20
N ALA A 648 50.59 11.59 -4.19
CA ALA A 648 49.72 11.92 -3.07
C ALA A 648 48.76 10.77 -2.75
N ARG A 649 48.11 10.21 -3.77
CA ARG A 649 47.16 9.13 -3.59
C ARG A 649 47.80 7.83 -3.12
N ASN A 650 48.88 7.39 -3.79
CA ASN A 650 49.49 6.09 -3.48
C ASN A 650 50.18 6.07 -2.12
N GLU A 651 50.89 7.14 -1.75
CA GLU A 651 51.61 7.19 -0.48
C GLU A 651 50.65 7.32 0.71
N LEU A 652 49.53 8.03 0.54
CA LEU A 652 48.46 8.05 1.54
C LEU A 652 47.80 6.68 1.66
N SER A 653 47.32 6.08 0.57
CA SER A 653 46.69 4.75 0.58
C SER A 653 47.60 3.71 1.24
N TRP A 654 48.89 3.70 0.89
CA TRP A 654 49.85 2.80 1.51
C TRP A 654 50.03 3.02 3.02
N ALA A 655 50.03 4.27 3.49
CA ALA A 655 50.15 4.57 4.92
C ALA A 655 48.90 4.09 5.69
N TYR A 656 47.71 4.23 5.09
CA TYR A 656 46.47 3.69 5.64
C TYR A 656 46.47 2.17 5.69
N ASP A 657 46.90 1.49 4.62
CA ASP A 657 46.97 0.02 4.57
C ASP A 657 47.89 -0.53 5.67
N ARG A 658 49.05 0.09 5.90
CA ARG A 658 49.96 -0.35 6.97
C ARG A 658 49.40 -0.11 8.36
N MET A 659 48.70 1.01 8.57
CA MET A 659 48.01 1.25 9.83
C MET A 659 46.92 0.20 10.08
N GLN A 660 46.15 -0.15 9.04
CA GLN A 660 45.12 -1.17 9.10
C GLN A 660 45.72 -2.54 9.49
N ILE A 661 46.81 -2.95 8.85
CA ILE A 661 47.51 -4.20 9.18
C ILE A 661 48.10 -4.19 10.60
N ARG A 662 48.70 -3.08 11.06
CA ARG A 662 49.16 -2.97 12.46
C ARG A 662 48.01 -3.10 13.45
N THR A 663 46.85 -2.54 13.12
CA THR A 663 45.65 -2.65 13.95
C THR A 663 45.18 -4.10 14.05
N TYR A 664 45.17 -4.82 12.92
CA TYR A 664 44.85 -6.25 12.91
C TYR A 664 45.85 -7.09 13.71
N LYS A 665 47.16 -6.82 13.58
CA LYS A 665 48.19 -7.48 14.40
C LYS A 665 48.01 -7.21 15.89
N GLY A 666 47.73 -5.96 16.25
CA GLY A 666 47.44 -5.57 17.64
C GLY A 666 46.18 -6.24 18.19
N ALA A 667 45.23 -6.62 17.32
CA ALA A 667 44.02 -7.35 17.65
C ALA A 667 44.19 -8.89 17.62
N GLY A 668 45.39 -9.41 17.38
CA GLY A 668 45.67 -10.86 17.39
C GLY A 668 45.30 -11.61 16.09
N VAL A 669 44.91 -10.90 15.03
CA VAL A 669 44.57 -11.48 13.72
C VAL A 669 45.83 -12.05 13.06
N LYS A 670 45.75 -13.29 12.55
CA LYS A 670 46.90 -13.97 11.95
C LYS A 670 46.90 -13.97 10.44
N LYS A 671 45.74 -13.82 9.79
CA LYS A 671 45.66 -13.81 8.33
C LYS A 671 44.81 -12.66 7.82
N VAL A 672 45.04 -12.30 6.56
CA VAL A 672 44.27 -11.27 5.86
C VAL A 672 43.89 -11.77 4.48
N GLN A 673 42.66 -11.47 4.06
CA GLN A 673 42.18 -11.73 2.71
C GLN A 673 42.30 -10.47 1.87
N CYS A 674 42.79 -10.64 0.65
CA CYS A 674 42.83 -9.57 -0.34
C CYS A 674 41.44 -9.37 -0.93
N ASP A 675 40.84 -8.21 -0.66
CA ASP A 675 39.59 -7.78 -1.28
C ASP A 675 39.87 -6.71 -2.32
N GLU A 676 39.32 -6.89 -3.52
CA GLU A 676 39.55 -6.02 -4.68
C GLU A 676 38.20 -5.78 -5.34
N VAL A 677 37.90 -4.54 -5.68
CA VAL A 677 36.69 -4.21 -6.43
C VAL A 677 36.85 -4.75 -7.85
N ILE A 678 36.11 -5.78 -8.24
CA ILE A 678 36.20 -6.36 -9.58
C ILE A 678 35.34 -5.54 -10.54
N ASP A 679 35.96 -4.58 -11.24
CA ASP A 679 35.34 -3.78 -12.30
C ASP A 679 36.21 -3.74 -13.57
N MET A 680 35.79 -2.98 -14.58
CA MET A 680 36.54 -2.80 -15.84
C MET A 680 37.92 -2.15 -15.67
N ARG A 681 38.22 -1.55 -14.51
CA ARG A 681 39.50 -0.88 -14.20
C ARG A 681 40.45 -1.78 -13.40
N THR A 682 40.04 -3.01 -13.10
CA THR A 682 40.83 -3.97 -12.32
C THR A 682 41.70 -4.82 -13.24
N CYS A 683 43.02 -4.72 -13.08
CA CYS A 683 43.97 -5.47 -13.90
C CYS A 683 43.98 -6.97 -13.54
N ASP A 684 44.51 -7.80 -14.44
CA ASP A 684 44.57 -9.26 -14.26
C ASP A 684 45.35 -9.69 -13.00
N LYS A 685 46.34 -8.88 -12.59
CA LYS A 685 47.14 -9.13 -11.37
C LYS A 685 46.35 -8.89 -10.08
N CYS A 686 45.46 -7.90 -10.05
CA CYS A 686 44.56 -7.67 -8.91
C CYS A 686 43.42 -8.68 -8.91
N ARG A 687 42.88 -8.99 -10.08
CA ARG A 687 41.82 -10.00 -10.24
C ARG A 687 42.27 -11.39 -9.77
N SER A 688 43.53 -11.77 -10.02
CA SER A 688 44.08 -13.04 -9.53
C SER A 688 44.41 -13.06 -8.03
N ARG A 689 44.50 -11.89 -7.37
CA ARG A 689 44.72 -11.78 -5.92
C ARG A 689 43.42 -11.72 -5.12
N HIS A 690 42.34 -11.26 -5.73
CA HIS A 690 41.02 -11.17 -5.09
C HIS A 690 40.62 -12.51 -4.45
N GLY A 691 40.21 -12.46 -3.19
CA GLY A 691 39.75 -13.61 -2.43
C GLY A 691 40.88 -14.47 -1.84
N ASN A 692 42.14 -14.27 -2.21
CA ASN A 692 43.26 -15.04 -1.64
C ASN A 692 43.56 -14.61 -0.21
N VAL A 693 43.87 -15.60 0.63
CA VAL A 693 44.25 -15.41 2.03
C VAL A 693 45.76 -15.46 2.17
N TYR A 694 46.31 -14.46 2.85
CA TYR A 694 47.74 -14.32 3.11
C TYR A 694 48.00 -14.29 4.62
N ASP A 695 49.17 -14.76 5.02
CA ASP A 695 49.67 -14.53 6.37
C ASP A 695 49.90 -13.03 6.57
N ILE A 696 49.51 -12.48 7.73
CA ILE A 696 49.56 -11.04 8.00
C ILE A 696 51.00 -10.49 8.01
N ASP A 697 51.99 -11.36 8.22
CA ASP A 697 53.41 -11.01 8.13
C ASP A 697 53.98 -11.08 6.70
N ALA A 698 53.29 -11.77 5.77
CA ALA A 698 53.77 -12.04 4.42
C ALA A 698 52.85 -11.52 3.30
N TYR A 699 51.90 -10.63 3.62
CA TYR A 699 50.95 -10.10 2.64
C TYR A 699 51.65 -9.26 1.55
N PRO A 700 51.23 -9.35 0.27
CA PRO A 700 51.98 -8.82 -0.86
C PRO A 700 51.80 -7.30 -1.12
N GLY A 701 51.04 -6.58 -0.27
CA GLY A 701 50.78 -5.14 -0.37
C GLY A 701 50.17 -4.69 -1.71
N LEU A 702 50.30 -3.39 -2.00
CA LEU A 702 49.81 -2.77 -3.24
C LEU A 702 50.49 -3.38 -4.47
N ALA A 703 49.70 -3.91 -5.42
CA ALA A 703 50.21 -4.62 -6.58
C ALA A 703 50.84 -3.72 -7.67
N HIS A 704 50.37 -2.47 -7.75
CA HIS A 704 50.75 -1.42 -8.70
C HIS A 704 50.28 -0.03 -8.22
N PRO A 705 50.76 1.07 -8.83
CA PRO A 705 50.21 2.41 -8.59
C PRO A 705 48.69 2.45 -8.82
N LEU A 706 47.95 3.24 -8.02
CA LEU A 706 46.49 3.39 -8.05
C LEU A 706 45.70 2.09 -7.83
N CYS A 707 46.35 1.07 -7.25
CA CYS A 707 45.66 -0.13 -6.77
C CYS A 707 44.60 0.25 -5.72
N ARG A 708 43.45 -0.43 -5.78
CA ARG A 708 42.28 -0.18 -4.92
C ARG A 708 42.02 -1.37 -3.99
N VAL A 709 43.07 -2.10 -3.66
CA VAL A 709 43.01 -3.24 -2.75
C VAL A 709 42.59 -2.79 -1.36
N SER A 710 41.81 -3.63 -0.70
CA SER A 710 41.50 -3.55 0.72
C SER A 710 41.88 -4.88 1.38
N TRP A 711 42.38 -4.82 2.62
CA TRP A 711 42.77 -6.02 3.36
C TRP A 711 41.73 -6.30 4.45
N LEU A 712 41.07 -7.44 4.35
CA LEU A 712 40.07 -7.90 5.32
C LEU A 712 40.72 -8.86 6.31
N PRO A 713 40.46 -8.74 7.63
CA PRO A 713 40.95 -9.69 8.61
C PRO A 713 40.19 -11.01 8.45
N VAL A 714 40.90 -12.13 8.42
CA VAL A 714 40.33 -13.48 8.34
C VAL A 714 41.10 -14.36 9.31
N ASP A 715 40.40 -15.11 10.15
CA ASP A 715 40.94 -15.83 11.32
C ASP A 715 41.57 -14.94 12.42
#